data_AF-A0A938KIA8-F1
#
_entry.id   AF-A0A938KIA8-F1
#
_cell.length_a   1.000
_cell.length_b   1.000
_cell.length_c   1.000
_cell.angle_alpha   90.00
_cell.angle_beta   90.00
_cell.angle_gamma   90.00
#
_symmetry.space_group_name_H-M   'P 1'
#
loop_
_entity.id
_entity.type
_entity.pdbx_description
1 polymer ?
#
loop_
_entity_poly.entity_id
_entity_poly.type
_entity_poly.pdbx_seq_one_letter_code
_entity_poly.pdbx_strand_id
1 'polypeptide(L)'
;MKQASRLLLAAGFLGPALVLSACSGGGSGGSVMFIQSCTLGCSNGENGSQVSCGIINTFQNQDISISFSQPVSLASLAVNNSFQVVDTVSGSLPAGTRLVDLNNPNRAIFRPRLAFDAQGNPSFGFSSTSSYQIRIPGTTQGDAGPFVTSVEGQQNQSRLLCTITTDQGLIDPVPGAPSVDILVDVVGVANPVAIDNPVACSTPGGVATANCPFPQPPGTVIPTENGRVIDAKTATQIKLIFNDLMNIGTVVLPSTGQSPFITIKTDADGDLNTTTDRDIVGGTYEFFPDQASLKTILTFTPSGGLPSAGSGANKRLIVIDVPAGVRDLAGNSVANLGVRAFAPQVIQFGEVTIPSGGEQFTTTSNLDQLRSSADWGESQLGRLKPGSGGGTGRLGDLTVPPNSTLTFYTEPQFAVGRMRVLLNPPDNRKFTVSFNNGTHLRIRRNETSEIFTGDSIADTVSNILNYVSDPAHHVAFPELAQFTFDIENGDTLIVRPVNAGVAGNGVRLNGYPEDVVQVVGGANFPVNAPNPLDTNPPAGGGLSVQYASGATAGGVDHAAFGLANPSLDPNIIPVEPRNFITNGSALQDYITITSGVFEFASIDVGLNATLRFVGRNVPRVFARGRMKVADTAQLLIAGADLGAHGSEGPQGQRGALGGPGGGNGGRGGDRPDTSTSATIPNIPNPPPAANPIDNNGVLNIGGIPDGRDGQGVGGALGYGPGATAGLGRGLGGVRWPAQFPVETNAFAGLSVLASNCDSRQLGASGSGAAYALDGDVGVARSVPDVPVGPVAFTPPDTNAGDATPIGLEPAGAPGDKRALKPSQGYLRGGAGGGGAGAHIYDTGTAGTSGACFAPLTINVYRSHSGGGGGGGGGAIQLVAGRFADFGGRIDASGGNGGSVKPNSPSQAALPYGGFAQPGGGGSGGGILIQSPVVSLSTLPNRLMIGGGAGGVGPTIAGATGVSSGGSGGPGLVRIEDNSGATTATSAAAVTTPTDPIDPTSANWLSVAPWSVQTSPIEGYSAAQSCWLVTPGNFFSLAFDSDAPNDLGWDMDLFLEQTPGNVALVGYRSGAVFAGLTPQEHWGNLIDDGTLVPPQASAPLAVRFQGARATGTLADPCNADFTPAGNATALTPWVFHPDELNAYVSVNIVRWQILFDASHPAAAMIRGVTNLRIEAHPD
;
A
#
# COMPACT_ATOMS: atom_id res chain seq x y z
N MET A 1 -59.47 -29.23 -5.52
CA MET A 1 -60.11 -30.37 -4.82
C MET A 1 -59.60 -30.47 -3.38
N LYS A 2 -60.46 -30.92 -2.47
CA LYS A 2 -60.20 -31.66 -1.19
C LYS A 2 -61.44 -32.60 -1.08
N GLN A 3 -61.44 -33.88 -0.73
CA GLN A 3 -60.54 -34.95 -0.24
C GLN A 3 -60.93 -36.26 -1.01
N ALA A 4 -60.32 -37.46 -0.92
CA ALA A 4 -59.64 -38.16 0.17
C ALA A 4 -58.87 -39.41 -0.32
N SER A 5 -57.91 -39.86 0.52
CA SER A 5 -57.41 -41.23 0.77
C SER A 5 -56.49 -41.89 -0.29
N ARG A 6 -55.18 -42.06 0.00
CA ARG A 6 -54.49 -43.21 0.70
C ARG A 6 -54.67 -44.57 -0.01
N LEU A 7 -53.74 -45.53 -0.06
CA LEU A 7 -52.29 -45.72 0.13
C LEU A 7 -52.03 -47.22 -0.23
N LEU A 8 -50.80 -47.57 -0.63
CA LEU A 8 -50.15 -48.91 -0.64
C LEU A 8 -50.22 -49.86 -1.88
N LEU A 9 -49.01 -49.98 -2.45
CA LEU A 9 -48.18 -51.18 -2.69
C LEU A 9 -48.11 -51.88 -4.07
N ALA A 10 -46.86 -51.88 -4.55
CA ALA A 10 -46.11 -52.97 -5.17
C ALA A 10 -46.33 -53.33 -6.66
N ALA A 11 -45.30 -52.95 -7.43
CA ALA A 11 -44.46 -53.79 -8.29
C ALA A 11 -45.10 -54.73 -9.34
N GLY A 12 -44.65 -54.55 -10.59
CA GLY A 12 -44.14 -55.67 -11.37
C GLY A 12 -44.83 -55.97 -12.71
N PHE A 13 -44.04 -55.72 -13.77
CA PHE A 13 -43.92 -56.54 -14.99
C PHE A 13 -44.98 -56.53 -16.11
N LEU A 14 -44.41 -56.33 -17.32
CA LEU A 14 -44.68 -56.97 -18.62
C LEU A 14 -46.01 -56.72 -19.37
N GLY A 15 -45.84 -56.12 -20.55
CA GLY A 15 -46.13 -56.84 -21.80
C GLY A 15 -47.41 -56.45 -22.54
N PRO A 16 -47.46 -56.68 -23.88
CA PRO A 16 -48.11 -55.78 -24.82
C PRO A 16 -49.33 -56.39 -25.55
N ALA A 17 -49.99 -55.51 -26.34
CA ALA A 17 -50.82 -55.79 -27.51
C ALA A 17 -52.18 -56.51 -27.30
N LEU A 18 -53.27 -55.84 -27.72
CA LEU A 18 -54.07 -56.18 -28.91
C LEU A 18 -55.40 -55.42 -28.92
N VAL A 19 -55.58 -54.66 -30.00
CA VAL A 19 -56.77 -54.54 -30.86
C VAL A 19 -58.10 -55.01 -30.26
N LEU A 20 -59.09 -54.12 -30.23
CA LEU A 20 -60.41 -54.40 -30.82
C LEU A 20 -61.13 -53.10 -31.20
N SER A 21 -61.49 -53.08 -32.47
CA SER A 21 -62.38 -52.16 -33.16
C SER A 21 -63.80 -52.17 -32.58
N ALA A 22 -64.42 -51.00 -32.48
CA ALA A 22 -65.87 -50.88 -32.55
C ALA A 22 -66.23 -49.61 -33.33
N CYS A 23 -66.58 -49.81 -34.60
CA CYS A 23 -67.31 -48.83 -35.39
C CYS A 23 -68.71 -48.63 -34.78
N SER A 24 -69.07 -47.39 -34.51
CA SER A 24 -70.46 -46.96 -34.42
C SER A 24 -70.56 -45.63 -35.15
N GLY A 25 -71.09 -45.70 -36.37
CA GLY A 25 -71.40 -44.54 -37.18
C GLY A 25 -72.61 -43.81 -36.62
N GLY A 26 -72.39 -42.55 -36.26
CA GLY A 26 -73.43 -41.55 -36.03
C GLY A 26 -72.94 -40.24 -36.62
N GLY A 27 -73.45 -39.87 -37.80
CA GLY A 27 -73.22 -38.57 -38.41
C GLY A 27 -73.80 -37.48 -37.51
N SER A 28 -72.98 -36.92 -36.63
CA SER A 28 -73.23 -35.66 -35.96
C SER A 28 -72.53 -34.59 -36.80
N GLY A 29 -73.25 -33.54 -37.19
CA GLY A 29 -72.63 -32.36 -37.82
C GLY A 29 -71.53 -31.85 -36.90
N GLY A 30 -70.28 -32.17 -37.24
CA GLY A 30 -69.11 -31.81 -36.45
C GLY A 30 -69.09 -30.30 -36.31
N SER A 31 -69.34 -29.81 -35.09
CA SER A 31 -69.11 -28.41 -34.77
C SER A 31 -67.67 -28.10 -35.19
N VAL A 32 -67.50 -27.04 -35.97
CA VAL A 32 -66.21 -26.66 -36.51
C VAL A 32 -65.44 -25.85 -35.47
N MET A 33 -64.13 -26.06 -35.37
CA MET A 33 -63.28 -25.27 -34.46
C MET A 33 -62.98 -23.91 -35.11
N PHE A 34 -63.22 -22.82 -34.39
CA PHE A 34 -62.88 -21.46 -34.80
C PHE A 34 -62.47 -20.61 -33.60
N ILE A 35 -61.87 -19.45 -33.84
CA ILE A 35 -61.45 -18.49 -32.83
C ILE A 35 -62.67 -17.69 -32.39
N GLN A 36 -63.03 -17.78 -31.12
CA GLN A 36 -64.18 -17.10 -30.54
C GLN A 36 -63.83 -15.70 -30.05
N SER A 37 -62.68 -15.53 -29.41
CA SER A 37 -62.20 -14.25 -28.88
C SER A 37 -60.70 -14.31 -28.54
N CYS A 38 -60.09 -13.17 -28.19
CA CYS A 38 -58.71 -13.12 -27.68
C CYS A 38 -58.50 -11.92 -26.74
N THR A 39 -57.40 -11.91 -25.97
CA THR A 39 -57.06 -10.78 -25.07
C THR A 39 -56.78 -9.46 -25.81
N LEU A 40 -56.57 -9.52 -27.12
CA LEU A 40 -56.33 -8.36 -27.99
C LEU A 40 -57.61 -7.84 -28.65
N GLY A 41 -58.79 -8.16 -28.10
CA GLY A 41 -60.07 -7.66 -28.60
C GLY A 41 -60.45 -8.22 -29.98
N CYS A 42 -60.20 -9.50 -30.21
CA CYS A 42 -60.45 -10.16 -31.49
C CYS A 42 -61.94 -10.23 -31.86
N SER A 43 -62.25 -10.10 -33.17
CA SER A 43 -63.56 -10.45 -33.73
C SER A 43 -63.83 -11.96 -33.66
N ASN A 44 -65.11 -12.36 -33.73
CA ASN A 44 -65.49 -13.78 -33.77
C ASN A 44 -65.23 -14.38 -35.17
N GLY A 45 -64.51 -15.50 -35.22
CA GLY A 45 -64.17 -16.25 -36.44
C GLY A 45 -65.23 -17.24 -36.90
N GLU A 46 -66.46 -17.17 -36.39
CA GLU A 46 -67.58 -18.03 -36.79
C GLU A 46 -67.76 -18.07 -38.32
N ASN A 47 -68.19 -19.23 -38.83
CA ASN A 47 -68.21 -19.56 -40.26
C ASN A 47 -66.84 -19.50 -40.95
N GLY A 48 -65.76 -19.61 -40.16
CA GLY A 48 -64.38 -19.53 -40.65
C GLY A 48 -63.98 -18.12 -41.11
N SER A 49 -64.60 -17.06 -40.56
CA SER A 49 -64.24 -15.68 -40.88
C SER A 49 -62.82 -15.34 -40.38
N GLN A 50 -62.07 -14.51 -41.11
CA GLN A 50 -60.76 -14.03 -40.63
C GLN A 50 -60.94 -13.09 -39.43
N VAL A 51 -60.11 -13.30 -38.43
CA VAL A 51 -60.07 -12.56 -37.17
C VAL A 51 -58.93 -11.54 -37.20
N SER A 52 -59.22 -10.31 -36.79
CA SER A 52 -58.25 -9.24 -36.55
C SER A 52 -58.29 -8.79 -35.09
N CYS A 53 -57.19 -8.21 -34.59
CA CYS A 53 -57.10 -7.68 -33.23
C CYS A 53 -57.63 -6.24 -33.17
N GLY A 54 -58.45 -5.93 -32.16
CA GLY A 54 -58.91 -4.56 -31.87
C GLY A 54 -57.92 -3.75 -31.03
N ILE A 55 -57.04 -4.43 -30.29
CA ILE A 55 -55.96 -3.82 -29.49
C ILE A 55 -54.63 -4.08 -30.20
N ILE A 56 -53.89 -3.00 -30.46
CA ILE A 56 -52.59 -3.06 -31.14
C ILE A 56 -51.42 -2.63 -30.23
N ASN A 57 -51.69 -2.18 -29.00
CA ASN A 57 -50.66 -1.84 -28.00
C ASN A 57 -50.73 -2.84 -26.85
N THR A 58 -49.58 -3.36 -26.40
CA THR A 58 -49.49 -4.38 -25.35
C THR A 58 -48.29 -4.12 -24.43
N PHE A 59 -48.26 -4.74 -23.25
CA PHE A 59 -47.08 -4.74 -22.37
C PHE A 59 -46.07 -5.82 -22.79
N GLN A 60 -44.80 -5.66 -22.40
CA GLN A 60 -43.70 -6.58 -22.77
C GLN A 60 -43.82 -7.97 -22.14
N ASN A 61 -44.50 -8.07 -21.00
CA ASN A 61 -44.74 -9.32 -20.25
C ASN A 61 -46.22 -9.75 -20.28
N GLN A 62 -47.04 -9.19 -21.17
CA GLN A 62 -48.46 -9.54 -21.26
C GLN A 62 -48.68 -10.87 -21.98
N ASP A 63 -49.46 -11.76 -21.35
CA ASP A 63 -49.93 -12.99 -21.97
C ASP A 63 -50.86 -12.70 -23.16
N ILE A 64 -50.62 -13.37 -24.29
CA ILE A 64 -51.53 -13.37 -25.44
C ILE A 64 -52.37 -14.63 -25.35
N SER A 65 -53.67 -14.49 -25.09
CA SER A 65 -54.59 -15.62 -25.02
C SER A 65 -55.67 -15.58 -26.08
N ILE A 66 -55.97 -16.74 -26.65
CA ILE A 66 -56.91 -16.93 -27.75
C ILE A 66 -57.87 -18.03 -27.34
N SER A 67 -59.15 -17.71 -27.29
CA SER A 67 -60.23 -18.64 -26.96
C SER A 67 -60.82 -19.21 -28.23
N PHE A 68 -60.94 -20.53 -28.29
CA PHE A 68 -61.55 -21.26 -29.39
C PHE A 68 -62.96 -21.73 -29.04
N SER A 69 -63.76 -22.10 -30.04
CA SER A 69 -65.10 -22.68 -29.86
C SER A 69 -65.08 -24.07 -29.22
N GLN A 70 -63.92 -24.73 -29.17
CA GLN A 70 -63.73 -26.09 -28.67
C GLN A 70 -62.46 -26.22 -27.80
N PRO A 71 -62.38 -27.25 -26.94
CA PRO A 71 -61.18 -27.51 -26.14
C PRO A 71 -59.95 -27.74 -27.00
N VAL A 72 -58.85 -27.05 -26.70
CA VAL A 72 -57.61 -27.06 -27.48
C VAL A 72 -56.74 -28.25 -27.09
N SER A 73 -56.20 -28.96 -28.08
CA SER A 73 -55.19 -29.99 -27.86
C SER A 73 -53.83 -29.36 -27.59
N LEU A 74 -53.23 -29.62 -26.42
CA LEU A 74 -51.89 -29.11 -26.06
C LEU A 74 -50.82 -29.56 -27.07
N ALA A 75 -50.94 -30.77 -27.61
CA ALA A 75 -50.02 -31.28 -28.63
C ALA A 75 -50.03 -30.43 -29.91
N SER A 76 -51.18 -29.84 -30.27
CA SER A 76 -51.29 -28.96 -31.45
C SER A 76 -50.58 -27.62 -31.27
N LEU A 77 -50.44 -27.13 -30.03
CA LEU A 77 -49.71 -25.90 -29.71
C LEU A 77 -48.18 -26.11 -29.66
N ALA A 78 -47.74 -27.35 -29.46
CA ALA A 78 -46.33 -27.72 -29.45
C ALA A 78 -45.73 -27.85 -30.86
N VAL A 79 -46.56 -27.96 -31.90
CA VAL A 79 -46.08 -27.98 -33.29
C VAL A 79 -45.67 -26.56 -33.69
N ASN A 80 -44.38 -26.37 -34.01
CA ASN A 80 -43.88 -25.11 -34.56
C ASN A 80 -44.80 -24.64 -35.70
N ASN A 81 -45.30 -23.40 -35.60
CA ASN A 81 -46.12 -22.69 -36.58
C ASN A 81 -47.66 -22.72 -36.45
N SER A 82 -48.26 -23.42 -35.47
CA SER A 82 -49.73 -23.37 -35.27
C SER A 82 -50.22 -22.11 -34.53
N PHE A 83 -49.43 -21.60 -33.59
CA PHE A 83 -49.61 -20.30 -32.93
C PHE A 83 -48.30 -19.52 -33.04
N GLN A 84 -48.21 -18.65 -34.05
CA GLN A 84 -47.02 -17.87 -34.33
C GLN A 84 -47.10 -16.49 -33.69
N VAL A 85 -45.98 -16.07 -33.11
CA VAL A 85 -45.72 -14.68 -32.74
C VAL A 85 -44.36 -14.38 -33.35
N VAL A 86 -44.26 -13.41 -34.23
CA VAL A 86 -43.07 -13.15 -35.05
C VAL A 86 -42.74 -11.67 -34.96
N ASP A 87 -41.50 -11.32 -34.64
CA ASP A 87 -41.03 -9.95 -34.74
C ASP A 87 -41.08 -9.50 -36.22
N THR A 88 -41.78 -8.40 -36.48
CA THR A 88 -42.00 -7.89 -37.85
C THR A 88 -40.74 -7.35 -38.51
N VAL A 89 -39.72 -6.99 -37.72
CA VAL A 89 -38.44 -6.45 -38.20
C VAL A 89 -37.42 -7.56 -38.38
N SER A 90 -37.21 -8.38 -37.34
CA SER A 90 -36.15 -9.40 -37.35
C SER A 90 -36.61 -10.74 -37.95
N GLY A 91 -37.92 -10.98 -38.07
CA GLY A 91 -38.49 -12.27 -38.45
C GLY A 91 -38.30 -13.36 -37.38
N SER A 92 -37.75 -13.01 -36.22
CA SER A 92 -37.46 -13.97 -35.13
C SER A 92 -38.71 -14.26 -34.30
N LEU A 93 -38.73 -15.44 -33.66
CA LEU A 93 -39.78 -15.80 -32.70
C LEU A 93 -39.35 -15.31 -31.31
N PRO A 94 -40.15 -14.49 -30.62
CA PRO A 94 -39.87 -14.07 -29.25
C PRO A 94 -39.87 -15.29 -28.32
N ALA A 95 -38.99 -15.26 -27.32
CA ALA A 95 -38.89 -16.35 -26.36
C ALA A 95 -40.17 -16.42 -25.51
N GLY A 96 -40.83 -17.58 -25.48
CA GLY A 96 -42.06 -17.77 -24.73
C GLY A 96 -42.58 -19.19 -24.81
N THR A 97 -43.52 -19.52 -23.92
CA THR A 97 -44.14 -20.84 -23.83
C THR A 97 -45.58 -20.80 -24.29
N ARG A 98 -46.03 -21.87 -24.96
CA ARG A 98 -47.43 -22.04 -25.38
C ARG A 98 -48.08 -23.06 -24.47
N LEU A 99 -49.23 -22.73 -23.91
CA LEU A 99 -49.95 -23.58 -22.97
C LEU A 99 -51.46 -23.48 -23.19
N VAL A 100 -52.18 -24.51 -22.73
CA VAL A 100 -53.65 -24.48 -22.62
C VAL A 100 -53.99 -24.02 -21.21
N ASP A 101 -54.93 -23.09 -21.07
CA ASP A 101 -55.38 -22.60 -19.77
C ASP A 101 -56.02 -23.75 -18.97
N LEU A 102 -55.51 -23.99 -17.77
CA LEU A 102 -55.99 -25.04 -16.86
C LEU A 102 -57.44 -24.80 -16.39
N ASN A 103 -57.87 -23.53 -16.34
CA ASN A 103 -59.21 -23.16 -15.91
C ASN A 103 -60.18 -23.01 -17.09
N ASN A 104 -59.67 -22.98 -18.31
CA ASN A 104 -60.47 -22.89 -19.53
C ASN A 104 -59.82 -23.69 -20.66
N PRO A 105 -60.22 -24.95 -20.90
CA PRO A 105 -59.56 -25.82 -21.87
C PRO A 105 -59.70 -25.32 -23.32
N ASN A 106 -60.59 -24.35 -23.59
CA ASN A 106 -60.76 -23.73 -24.90
C ASN A 106 -59.74 -22.61 -25.17
N ARG A 107 -58.94 -22.20 -24.18
CA ARG A 107 -58.05 -21.05 -24.29
C ARG A 107 -56.59 -21.49 -24.45
N ALA A 108 -55.99 -21.10 -25.56
CA ALA A 108 -54.54 -21.21 -25.78
C ALA A 108 -53.85 -19.90 -25.37
N ILE A 109 -52.71 -19.99 -24.70
CA ILE A 109 -51.93 -18.86 -24.19
C ILE A 109 -50.52 -18.93 -24.74
N PHE A 110 -50.02 -17.83 -25.29
CA PHE A 110 -48.61 -17.55 -25.45
C PHE A 110 -48.15 -16.66 -24.30
N ARG A 111 -47.28 -17.19 -23.46
CA ARG A 111 -46.67 -16.49 -22.33
C ARG A 111 -45.24 -16.08 -22.68
N PRO A 112 -44.94 -14.77 -22.78
CA PRO A 112 -43.57 -14.29 -22.97
C PRO A 112 -42.67 -14.80 -21.85
N ARG A 113 -41.45 -15.25 -22.18
CA ARG A 113 -40.49 -15.73 -21.18
C ARG A 113 -39.96 -14.54 -20.37
N LEU A 114 -40.04 -14.60 -19.05
CA LEU A 114 -39.19 -13.81 -18.16
C LEU A 114 -37.87 -14.56 -17.88
N ALA A 115 -36.75 -13.89 -18.10
CA ALA A 115 -35.40 -14.37 -17.77
C ALA A 115 -34.59 -13.22 -17.17
N PHE A 116 -33.45 -13.53 -16.54
CA PHE A 116 -32.59 -12.52 -15.90
C PHE A 116 -31.15 -12.68 -16.38
N ASP A 117 -30.44 -11.56 -16.53
CA ASP A 117 -29.01 -11.57 -16.81
C ASP A 117 -28.17 -11.80 -15.53
N ALA A 118 -26.85 -11.80 -15.67
CA ALA A 118 -25.92 -12.02 -14.55
C ALA A 118 -25.95 -10.88 -13.50
N GLN A 119 -26.50 -9.71 -13.86
CA GLN A 119 -26.69 -8.54 -13.00
C GLN A 119 -28.10 -8.51 -12.38
N GLY A 120 -28.96 -9.48 -12.72
CA GLY A 120 -30.33 -9.55 -12.21
C GLY A 120 -31.31 -8.64 -12.95
N ASN A 121 -30.94 -8.06 -14.10
CA ASN A 121 -31.86 -7.27 -14.91
C ASN A 121 -32.86 -8.20 -15.60
N PRO A 122 -34.16 -7.87 -15.58
CA PRO A 122 -35.17 -8.66 -16.27
C PRO A 122 -35.04 -8.51 -17.79
N SER A 123 -35.11 -9.64 -18.49
CA SER A 123 -35.28 -9.75 -19.93
C SER A 123 -36.61 -10.43 -20.21
N PHE A 124 -37.36 -9.87 -21.15
CA PHE A 124 -38.70 -10.30 -21.48
C PHE A 124 -38.72 -10.91 -22.88
N GLY A 125 -39.66 -11.85 -23.09
CA GLY A 125 -39.89 -12.46 -24.39
C GLY A 125 -40.16 -11.44 -25.49
N PHE A 126 -40.87 -10.36 -25.14
CA PHE A 126 -41.00 -9.19 -26.01
C PHE A 126 -39.98 -8.10 -25.67
N SER A 127 -39.28 -7.65 -26.71
CA SER A 127 -38.48 -6.43 -26.68
C SER A 127 -39.38 -5.22 -26.47
N SER A 128 -38.87 -4.16 -25.82
CA SER A 128 -39.60 -2.90 -25.67
C SER A 128 -39.85 -2.25 -27.03
N THR A 129 -40.99 -1.59 -27.18
CA THR A 129 -41.31 -0.73 -28.35
C THR A 129 -41.19 -1.46 -29.70
N SER A 130 -41.33 -2.78 -29.71
CA SER A 130 -41.14 -3.62 -30.90
C SER A 130 -42.49 -4.12 -31.42
N SER A 131 -42.59 -4.33 -32.74
CA SER A 131 -43.83 -4.78 -33.36
C SER A 131 -43.80 -6.27 -33.69
N TYR A 132 -44.79 -7.01 -33.18
CA TYR A 132 -44.93 -8.45 -33.37
C TYR A 132 -46.20 -8.79 -34.14
N GLN A 133 -46.08 -9.64 -35.16
CA GLN A 133 -47.19 -10.23 -35.88
C GLN A 133 -47.63 -11.52 -35.21
N ILE A 134 -48.90 -11.61 -34.85
CA ILE A 134 -49.52 -12.81 -34.31
C ILE A 134 -50.29 -13.48 -35.44
N ARG A 135 -49.98 -14.75 -35.70
CA ARG A 135 -50.61 -15.54 -36.76
C ARG A 135 -51.07 -16.89 -36.24
N ILE A 136 -52.35 -17.19 -36.43
CA ILE A 136 -52.91 -18.54 -36.32
C ILE A 136 -53.51 -18.92 -37.67
N PRO A 137 -53.02 -19.99 -38.33
CA PRO A 137 -53.57 -20.47 -39.59
C PRO A 137 -55.05 -20.88 -39.48
N GLY A 138 -55.84 -20.56 -40.51
CA GLY A 138 -57.23 -21.01 -40.66
C GLY A 138 -57.43 -21.78 -41.96
N THR A 139 -58.08 -22.96 -41.89
CA THR A 139 -58.30 -23.79 -43.08
C THR A 139 -59.18 -23.11 -44.14
N THR A 140 -60.17 -22.29 -43.74
CA THR A 140 -61.08 -21.59 -44.65
C THR A 140 -60.37 -20.47 -45.44
N GLN A 141 -59.27 -19.91 -44.92
CA GLN A 141 -58.45 -18.92 -45.63
C GLN A 141 -57.40 -19.54 -46.58
N GLY A 142 -57.36 -20.86 -46.71
CA GLY A 142 -56.37 -21.56 -47.53
C GLY A 142 -54.95 -21.46 -46.99
N ASP A 143 -54.77 -21.25 -45.67
CA ASP A 143 -53.44 -21.31 -45.06
C ASP A 143 -52.83 -22.71 -45.16
N ALA A 144 -51.51 -22.78 -45.29
CA ALA A 144 -50.78 -24.01 -45.02
C ALA A 144 -50.70 -24.25 -43.51
N GLY A 145 -50.95 -25.49 -43.07
CA GLY A 145 -50.78 -25.90 -41.67
C GLY A 145 -49.31 -25.82 -41.19
N PRO A 146 -49.05 -26.12 -39.92
CA PRO A 146 -49.91 -26.81 -38.96
C PRO A 146 -51.00 -25.92 -38.35
N PHE A 147 -52.17 -26.49 -38.06
CA PHE A 147 -53.30 -25.79 -37.44
C PHE A 147 -53.37 -26.09 -35.93
N VAL A 148 -53.91 -25.15 -35.16
CA VAL A 148 -54.40 -25.47 -33.81
C VAL A 148 -55.58 -26.43 -33.97
N THR A 149 -55.60 -27.52 -33.20
CA THR A 149 -56.65 -28.54 -33.27
C THR A 149 -57.36 -28.72 -31.95
N SER A 150 -58.62 -29.13 -31.99
CA SER A 150 -59.33 -29.50 -30.78
C SER A 150 -58.81 -30.83 -30.23
N VAL A 151 -59.18 -31.16 -28.99
CA VAL A 151 -58.92 -32.49 -28.39
C VAL A 151 -59.54 -33.63 -29.22
N GLU A 152 -60.59 -33.34 -30.00
CA GLU A 152 -61.26 -34.27 -30.91
C GLU A 152 -60.65 -34.26 -32.33
N GLY A 153 -59.58 -33.49 -32.56
CA GLY A 153 -58.83 -33.45 -33.82
C GLY A 153 -59.39 -32.49 -34.88
N GLN A 154 -60.41 -31.69 -34.56
CA GLN A 154 -60.95 -30.69 -35.51
C GLN A 154 -59.94 -29.55 -35.71
N GLN A 155 -59.69 -29.17 -36.96
CA GLN A 155 -58.76 -28.10 -37.30
C GLN A 155 -59.44 -26.72 -37.22
N ASN A 156 -58.70 -25.71 -36.75
CA ASN A 156 -59.15 -24.33 -36.73
C ASN A 156 -59.47 -23.80 -38.14
N GLN A 157 -60.69 -23.30 -38.33
CA GLN A 157 -61.16 -22.76 -39.61
C GLN A 157 -60.83 -21.28 -39.83
N SER A 158 -60.74 -20.48 -38.76
CA SER A 158 -60.59 -19.03 -38.83
C SER A 158 -59.14 -18.57 -38.63
N ARG A 159 -58.56 -17.85 -39.59
CA ARG A 159 -57.23 -17.24 -39.47
C ARG A 159 -57.26 -16.09 -38.47
N LEU A 160 -56.28 -16.03 -37.57
CA LEU A 160 -55.91 -14.79 -36.87
C LEU A 160 -54.68 -14.20 -37.55
N LEU A 161 -54.74 -12.91 -37.91
CA LEU A 161 -53.58 -12.16 -38.37
C LEU A 161 -53.67 -10.71 -37.88
N CYS A 162 -52.77 -10.33 -36.98
CA CYS A 162 -52.69 -8.95 -36.51
C CYS A 162 -51.27 -8.58 -36.08
N THR A 163 -50.98 -7.29 -36.00
CA THR A 163 -49.71 -6.75 -35.51
C THR A 163 -49.96 -5.98 -34.22
N ILE A 164 -49.18 -6.28 -33.19
CA ILE A 164 -49.15 -5.58 -31.89
C ILE A 164 -47.81 -4.87 -31.72
N THR A 165 -47.77 -3.83 -30.90
CA THR A 165 -46.57 -3.10 -30.49
C THR A 165 -46.46 -3.08 -28.97
N THR A 166 -45.27 -3.36 -28.44
CA THR A 166 -44.99 -3.51 -27.00
C THR A 166 -44.53 -2.20 -26.36
N ASP A 167 -45.34 -1.14 -26.45
CA ASP A 167 -45.00 0.21 -25.99
C ASP A 167 -45.64 0.61 -24.65
N GLN A 168 -46.41 -0.27 -24.01
CA GLN A 168 -47.07 0.01 -22.74
C GLN A 168 -46.18 -0.24 -21.50
N GLY A 169 -44.93 -0.66 -21.70
CA GLY A 169 -44.00 -1.00 -20.61
C GLY A 169 -44.27 -2.38 -20.02
N LEU A 170 -44.20 -2.50 -18.69
CA LEU A 170 -44.44 -3.73 -17.94
C LEU A 170 -45.80 -3.69 -17.24
N ILE A 171 -46.55 -4.79 -17.33
CA ILE A 171 -47.74 -4.99 -16.50
C ILE A 171 -47.30 -5.55 -15.16
N ASP A 172 -47.83 -4.98 -14.08
CA ASP A 172 -47.78 -5.54 -12.74
C ASP A 172 -48.79 -6.71 -12.67
N PRO A 173 -48.34 -7.98 -12.65
CA PRO A 173 -49.25 -9.12 -12.66
C PRO A 173 -50.06 -9.26 -11.36
N VAL A 174 -49.55 -8.72 -10.25
CA VAL A 174 -50.21 -8.73 -8.94
C VAL A 174 -50.32 -7.28 -8.46
N PRO A 175 -51.38 -6.55 -8.84
CA PRO A 175 -51.47 -5.12 -8.59
C PRO A 175 -51.20 -4.71 -7.14
N GLY A 176 -50.16 -3.90 -6.94
CA GLY A 176 -49.85 -3.25 -5.66
C GLY A 176 -48.50 -3.66 -5.07
N ALA A 177 -48.29 -3.32 -3.80
CA ALA A 177 -47.04 -3.66 -3.11
C ALA A 177 -46.98 -5.16 -2.76
N PRO A 178 -45.87 -5.87 -3.05
CA PRO A 178 -45.73 -7.28 -2.72
C PRO A 178 -45.57 -7.47 -1.21
N SER A 179 -45.88 -8.65 -0.67
CA SER A 179 -45.60 -9.04 0.71
C SER A 179 -44.68 -10.26 0.76
N VAL A 180 -43.86 -10.36 1.80
CA VAL A 180 -42.92 -11.47 2.01
C VAL A 180 -43.30 -12.32 3.22
N ASP A 181 -43.35 -13.64 3.05
CA ASP A 181 -43.39 -14.61 4.14
C ASP A 181 -42.00 -15.23 4.33
N ILE A 182 -41.48 -15.24 5.55
CA ILE A 182 -40.15 -15.81 5.86
C ILE A 182 -40.33 -17.12 6.63
N LEU A 183 -39.76 -18.20 6.09
CA LEU A 183 -39.91 -19.57 6.59
C LEU A 183 -38.57 -20.17 7.04
N VAL A 184 -38.62 -20.93 8.13
CA VAL A 184 -37.49 -21.70 8.68
C VAL A 184 -37.91 -23.10 9.11
N ASP A 185 -36.99 -24.05 9.10
CA ASP A 185 -37.19 -25.41 9.59
C ASP A 185 -36.94 -25.46 11.10
N VAL A 186 -37.89 -25.99 11.85
CA VAL A 186 -37.83 -26.05 13.32
C VAL A 186 -37.67 -27.49 13.78
N VAL A 187 -36.90 -27.70 14.86
CA VAL A 187 -36.70 -29.04 15.45
C VAL A 187 -38.04 -29.62 15.88
N GLY A 188 -38.29 -30.90 15.55
CA GLY A 188 -39.55 -31.58 15.87
C GLY A 188 -40.76 -31.17 15.02
N VAL A 189 -40.62 -30.18 14.12
CA VAL A 189 -41.69 -29.75 13.20
C VAL A 189 -41.40 -30.30 11.80
N ALA A 190 -42.41 -30.91 11.18
CA ALA A 190 -42.26 -31.59 9.89
C ALA A 190 -42.19 -30.64 8.68
N ASN A 191 -42.88 -29.49 8.74
CA ASN A 191 -42.93 -28.51 7.66
C ASN A 191 -42.33 -27.16 8.13
N PRO A 192 -41.76 -26.36 7.22
CA PRO A 192 -41.25 -25.02 7.56
C PRO A 192 -42.29 -24.13 8.23
N VAL A 193 -41.84 -23.29 9.16
CA VAL A 193 -42.65 -22.40 10.00
C VAL A 193 -42.43 -20.95 9.59
N ALA A 194 -43.51 -20.18 9.46
CA ALA A 194 -43.45 -18.74 9.21
C ALA A 194 -43.10 -17.97 10.48
N ILE A 195 -42.08 -17.11 10.41
CA ILE A 195 -41.62 -16.34 11.58
C ILE A 195 -42.51 -15.13 11.89
N ASP A 196 -43.24 -14.62 10.89
CA ASP A 196 -44.11 -13.43 11.02
C ASP A 196 -45.44 -13.74 11.72
N ASN A 197 -45.84 -15.01 11.78
CA ASN A 197 -47.10 -15.42 12.41
C ASN A 197 -47.06 -16.86 12.93
N PRO A 198 -46.19 -17.16 13.92
CA PRO A 198 -46.02 -18.53 14.40
C PRO A 198 -47.26 -19.06 15.12
N VAL A 199 -48.11 -18.18 15.66
CA VAL A 199 -49.28 -18.53 16.50
C VAL A 199 -50.54 -18.82 15.67
N ALA A 200 -50.72 -18.21 14.49
CA ALA A 200 -51.92 -18.46 13.67
C ALA A 200 -52.01 -19.90 13.11
N CYS A 201 -50.93 -20.68 13.21
CA CYS A 201 -50.89 -22.08 12.78
C CYS A 201 -51.07 -23.09 13.94
N SER A 202 -51.24 -22.62 15.19
CA SER A 202 -51.40 -23.49 16.37
C SER A 202 -52.54 -23.02 17.28
N THR A 203 -53.80 -23.23 16.89
CA THR A 203 -54.92 -23.09 17.85
C THR A 203 -55.03 -24.36 18.71
N PRO A 204 -55.05 -24.25 20.05
CA PRO A 204 -55.45 -25.35 20.93
C PRO A 204 -56.92 -25.68 20.64
N GLY A 205 -57.18 -26.72 19.83
CA GLY A 205 -58.54 -27.09 19.44
C GLY A 205 -58.71 -27.75 18.06
N GLY A 206 -57.66 -27.85 17.25
CA GLY A 206 -57.68 -28.69 16.03
C GLY A 206 -58.46 -28.13 14.84
N VAL A 207 -58.91 -26.87 14.89
CA VAL A 207 -59.49 -26.20 13.71
C VAL A 207 -58.39 -25.40 13.02
N ALA A 208 -57.81 -26.00 11.97
CA ALA A 208 -56.89 -25.30 11.08
C ALA A 208 -57.60 -24.07 10.48
N THR A 209 -57.18 -22.87 10.86
CA THR A 209 -57.59 -21.64 10.18
C THR A 209 -57.07 -21.68 8.75
N ALA A 210 -57.87 -21.21 7.79
CA ALA A 210 -57.60 -21.31 6.36
C ALA A 210 -56.39 -20.48 5.85
N ASN A 211 -55.64 -19.82 6.75
CA ASN A 211 -54.60 -18.84 6.40
C ASN A 211 -53.16 -19.31 6.69
N CYS A 212 -52.93 -20.58 7.04
CA CYS A 212 -51.55 -21.08 7.17
C CYS A 212 -51.06 -21.54 5.78
N PRO A 213 -49.97 -20.98 5.22
CA PRO A 213 -49.50 -21.29 3.87
C PRO A 213 -49.06 -22.76 3.71
N PHE A 214 -48.72 -23.43 4.81
CA PHE A 214 -48.45 -24.87 4.86
C PHE A 214 -49.20 -25.50 6.04
N PRO A 215 -50.18 -26.40 5.78
CA PRO A 215 -50.91 -27.05 6.87
C PRO A 215 -49.96 -27.92 7.70
N GLN A 216 -49.89 -27.64 9.00
CA GLN A 216 -49.15 -28.46 9.96
C GLN A 216 -50.00 -29.68 10.37
N PRO A 217 -49.39 -30.82 10.73
CA PRO A 217 -50.12 -31.93 11.33
C PRO A 217 -50.92 -31.47 12.56
N PRO A 218 -52.17 -31.94 12.76
CA PRO A 218 -52.97 -31.59 13.94
C PRO A 218 -52.20 -31.91 15.23
N GLY A 219 -52.12 -30.95 16.16
CA GLY A 219 -51.42 -31.11 17.44
C GLY A 219 -49.94 -30.74 17.45
N THR A 220 -49.38 -30.25 16.33
CA THR A 220 -48.01 -29.73 16.28
C THR A 220 -47.90 -28.45 17.12
N VAL A 221 -47.05 -28.47 18.13
CA VAL A 221 -46.70 -27.28 18.93
C VAL A 221 -45.49 -26.62 18.28
N ILE A 222 -45.64 -25.36 17.86
CA ILE A 222 -44.53 -24.55 17.36
C ILE A 222 -43.84 -23.94 18.58
N PRO A 223 -42.57 -24.25 18.85
CA PRO A 223 -41.87 -23.68 19.97
C PRO A 223 -41.68 -22.17 19.72
N THR A 224 -42.21 -21.36 20.64
CA THR A 224 -42.10 -19.90 20.58
C THR A 224 -41.73 -19.31 21.93
N GLU A 225 -40.96 -18.24 21.90
CA GLU A 225 -40.54 -17.47 23.09
C GLU A 225 -40.66 -15.99 22.76
N ASN A 226 -41.34 -15.21 23.61
CA ASN A 226 -41.64 -13.79 23.37
C ASN A 226 -42.25 -13.51 21.98
N GLY A 227 -43.08 -14.44 21.48
CA GLY A 227 -43.73 -14.34 20.17
C GLY A 227 -42.82 -14.65 18.96
N ARG A 228 -41.58 -15.09 19.18
CA ARG A 228 -40.61 -15.46 18.13
C ARG A 228 -40.49 -16.97 18.03
N VAL A 229 -40.19 -17.48 16.84
CA VAL A 229 -39.84 -18.90 16.64
C VAL A 229 -38.51 -19.19 17.33
N ILE A 230 -38.45 -20.29 18.07
CA ILE A 230 -37.20 -20.82 18.66
C ILE A 230 -36.91 -22.22 18.11
N ASP A 231 -35.72 -22.75 18.40
CA ASP A 231 -35.27 -24.08 17.98
C ASP A 231 -35.28 -24.29 16.46
N ALA A 232 -34.99 -23.23 15.70
CA ALA A 232 -34.74 -23.38 14.27
C ALA A 232 -33.48 -24.24 14.04
N LYS A 233 -33.57 -25.23 13.16
CA LYS A 233 -32.45 -26.15 12.89
C LYS A 233 -31.24 -25.36 12.41
N THR A 234 -30.04 -25.70 12.88
CA THR A 234 -28.82 -25.03 12.41
C THR A 234 -28.61 -25.18 10.91
N ALA A 235 -29.02 -26.30 10.31
CA ALA A 235 -28.96 -26.51 8.87
C ALA A 235 -30.17 -25.94 8.08
N THR A 236 -31.03 -25.12 8.70
CA THR A 236 -32.20 -24.59 8.00
C THR A 236 -31.81 -23.65 6.88
N GLN A 237 -32.56 -23.73 5.78
CA GLN A 237 -32.53 -22.71 4.74
C GLN A 237 -33.60 -21.66 5.03
N ILE A 238 -33.23 -20.39 5.03
CA ILE A 238 -34.18 -19.30 5.24
C ILE A 238 -34.86 -19.02 3.89
N LYS A 239 -36.17 -19.28 3.80
CA LYS A 239 -36.94 -19.08 2.57
C LYS A 239 -37.82 -17.85 2.68
N LEU A 240 -37.63 -16.89 1.79
CA LEU A 240 -38.44 -15.70 1.65
C LEU A 240 -39.36 -15.89 0.44
N ILE A 241 -40.66 -15.98 0.69
CA ILE A 241 -41.68 -16.16 -0.36
C ILE A 241 -42.39 -14.84 -0.57
N PHE A 242 -42.13 -14.20 -1.71
CA PHE A 242 -42.86 -13.04 -2.16
C PHE A 242 -44.11 -13.51 -2.90
N ASN A 243 -45.26 -12.89 -2.60
CA ASN A 243 -46.53 -13.16 -3.29
C ASN A 243 -46.64 -12.50 -4.68
N ASP A 244 -45.50 -12.09 -5.24
CA ASP A 244 -45.38 -11.41 -6.53
C ASP A 244 -44.07 -11.79 -7.25
N LEU A 245 -43.96 -11.42 -8.52
CA LEU A 245 -42.73 -11.51 -9.30
C LEU A 245 -41.81 -10.33 -8.98
N MET A 246 -40.66 -10.63 -8.38
CA MET A 246 -39.72 -9.63 -7.92
C MET A 246 -38.76 -9.18 -9.02
N ASN A 247 -38.29 -7.93 -8.96
CA ASN A 247 -37.11 -7.54 -9.70
C ASN A 247 -35.89 -8.20 -9.04
N ILE A 248 -35.36 -9.24 -9.69
CA ILE A 248 -34.35 -10.11 -9.09
C ILE A 248 -33.10 -9.35 -8.70
N GLY A 249 -32.67 -8.35 -9.48
CA GLY A 249 -31.54 -7.48 -9.12
C GLY A 249 -31.72 -6.70 -7.80
N THR A 250 -32.90 -6.70 -7.19
CA THR A 250 -33.14 -6.15 -5.85
C THR A 250 -33.17 -7.20 -4.73
N VAL A 251 -33.26 -8.50 -5.07
CA VAL A 251 -33.28 -9.59 -4.08
C VAL A 251 -32.00 -10.42 -4.10
N VAL A 252 -31.37 -10.62 -5.27
CA VAL A 252 -30.10 -11.33 -5.43
C VAL A 252 -29.39 -10.90 -6.72
N LEU A 253 -28.07 -10.79 -6.65
CA LEU A 253 -27.19 -10.65 -7.81
C LEU A 253 -26.77 -12.06 -8.28
N PRO A 254 -27.25 -12.57 -9.43
CA PRO A 254 -26.99 -13.96 -9.83
C PRO A 254 -25.51 -14.30 -10.03
N SER A 255 -24.69 -13.30 -10.37
CA SER A 255 -23.24 -13.47 -10.55
C SER A 255 -22.47 -13.75 -9.26
N THR A 256 -22.94 -13.24 -8.12
CA THR A 256 -22.26 -13.39 -6.82
C THR A 256 -23.02 -14.30 -5.86
N GLY A 257 -24.31 -14.58 -6.13
CA GLY A 257 -25.19 -15.26 -5.19
C GLY A 257 -25.42 -14.47 -3.90
N GLN A 258 -25.21 -13.15 -3.92
CA GLN A 258 -25.40 -12.26 -2.76
C GLN A 258 -26.61 -11.35 -2.96
N SER A 259 -27.27 -10.98 -1.86
CA SER A 259 -28.34 -9.99 -1.91
C SER A 259 -27.78 -8.56 -1.82
N PRO A 260 -28.22 -7.63 -2.68
CA PRO A 260 -27.79 -6.23 -2.59
C PRO A 260 -28.48 -5.45 -1.46
N PHE A 261 -29.62 -5.95 -0.96
CA PHE A 261 -30.44 -5.23 0.03
C PHE A 261 -30.83 -6.08 1.24
N ILE A 262 -31.11 -7.37 1.09
CA ILE A 262 -31.53 -8.22 2.20
C ILE A 262 -30.30 -8.63 3.00
N THR A 263 -30.35 -8.48 4.31
CA THR A 263 -29.26 -8.92 5.20
C THR A 263 -29.73 -9.95 6.19
N ILE A 264 -28.90 -10.96 6.41
CA ILE A 264 -29.07 -11.98 7.46
C ILE A 264 -27.92 -11.77 8.44
N LYS A 265 -28.25 -11.48 9.70
CA LYS A 265 -27.30 -11.21 10.77
C LYS A 265 -27.60 -12.08 11.98
N THR A 266 -26.59 -12.34 12.81
CA THR A 266 -26.76 -12.88 14.15
C THR A 266 -26.65 -11.72 15.14
N ASP A 267 -27.56 -11.70 16.11
CA ASP A 267 -27.66 -10.74 17.21
C ASP A 267 -27.25 -11.49 18.49
N ALA A 268 -26.18 -11.02 19.11
CA ALA A 268 -25.40 -11.81 20.07
C ALA A 268 -25.99 -11.79 21.48
N ASP A 269 -26.69 -10.71 21.86
CA ASP A 269 -27.31 -10.56 23.17
C ASP A 269 -28.83 -10.82 23.17
N GLY A 270 -29.44 -10.97 21.99
CA GLY A 270 -30.86 -11.20 21.80
C GLY A 270 -31.75 -9.95 21.93
N ASP A 271 -31.16 -8.77 22.10
CA ASP A 271 -31.85 -7.49 22.16
C ASP A 271 -31.91 -6.81 20.78
N LEU A 272 -33.08 -6.83 20.15
CA LEU A 272 -33.25 -6.18 18.84
C LEU A 272 -33.17 -4.64 18.88
N ASN A 273 -32.95 -4.02 20.04
CA ASN A 273 -32.70 -2.57 20.14
C ASN A 273 -31.21 -2.21 19.99
N THR A 274 -30.32 -3.17 20.21
CA THR A 274 -28.88 -3.04 19.93
C THR A 274 -28.60 -3.51 18.52
N THR A 275 -27.79 -2.74 17.78
CA THR A 275 -27.41 -3.07 16.40
C THR A 275 -25.91 -3.24 16.24
N THR A 276 -25.14 -2.84 17.25
CA THR A 276 -23.68 -2.89 17.29
C THR A 276 -23.13 -4.29 17.47
N ASP A 277 -23.92 -5.19 18.04
CA ASP A 277 -23.62 -6.61 18.26
C ASP A 277 -24.15 -7.51 17.14
N ARG A 278 -24.67 -6.91 16.05
CA ARG A 278 -25.20 -7.65 14.91
C ARG A 278 -24.14 -7.92 13.87
N ASP A 279 -23.97 -9.19 13.60
CA ASP A 279 -22.88 -9.72 12.81
C ASP A 279 -23.41 -10.45 11.58
N ILE A 280 -22.86 -10.23 10.38
CA ILE A 280 -23.36 -10.88 9.16
C ILE A 280 -23.20 -12.41 9.25
N VAL A 281 -24.23 -13.13 8.81
CA VAL A 281 -24.18 -14.59 8.60
C VAL A 281 -23.79 -14.86 7.15
N GLY A 282 -22.64 -15.50 6.94
CA GLY A 282 -22.19 -15.90 5.61
C GLY A 282 -23.08 -16.97 4.98
N GLY A 283 -23.34 -16.84 3.67
CA GLY A 283 -24.13 -17.80 2.92
C GLY A 283 -24.36 -17.37 1.48
N THR A 284 -25.18 -18.15 0.76
CA THR A 284 -25.55 -17.88 -0.63
C THR A 284 -27.06 -17.77 -0.78
N TYR A 285 -27.48 -16.89 -1.68
CA TYR A 285 -28.87 -16.70 -2.07
C TYR A 285 -29.13 -17.36 -3.42
N GLU A 286 -30.20 -18.13 -3.50
CA GLU A 286 -30.74 -18.69 -4.73
C GLU A 286 -32.19 -18.21 -4.90
N PHE A 287 -32.59 -17.92 -6.14
CA PHE A 287 -33.95 -17.48 -6.43
C PHE A 287 -34.66 -18.39 -7.42
N PHE A 288 -35.97 -18.47 -7.29
CA PHE A 288 -36.85 -19.19 -8.20
C PHE A 288 -38.10 -18.35 -8.50
N PRO A 289 -38.22 -17.77 -9.71
CA PRO A 289 -39.40 -17.03 -10.13
C PRO A 289 -40.46 -18.00 -10.68
N ASP A 290 -41.59 -18.12 -9.99
CA ASP A 290 -42.73 -18.94 -10.41
C ASP A 290 -43.76 -18.06 -11.16
N GLN A 291 -43.61 -17.99 -12.47
CA GLN A 291 -44.54 -17.28 -13.36
C GLN A 291 -45.93 -17.93 -13.46
N ALA A 292 -46.12 -19.17 -12.98
CA ALA A 292 -47.43 -19.81 -12.99
C ALA A 292 -48.24 -19.39 -11.75
N SER A 293 -47.60 -19.34 -10.59
CA SER A 293 -48.22 -18.92 -9.33
C SER A 293 -48.09 -17.42 -9.05
N LEU A 294 -47.34 -16.69 -9.89
CA LEU A 294 -46.98 -15.26 -9.71
C LEU A 294 -46.27 -15.02 -8.37
N LYS A 295 -45.24 -15.81 -8.08
CA LYS A 295 -44.48 -15.72 -6.82
C LYS A 295 -42.98 -15.74 -7.08
N THR A 296 -42.22 -15.21 -6.14
CA THR A 296 -40.76 -15.34 -6.12
C THR A 296 -40.33 -16.00 -4.83
N ILE A 297 -39.55 -17.08 -4.93
CA ILE A 297 -38.96 -17.75 -3.78
C ILE A 297 -37.48 -17.42 -3.76
N LEU A 298 -37.02 -16.79 -2.69
CA LEU A 298 -35.61 -16.56 -2.41
C LEU A 298 -35.18 -17.49 -1.26
N THR A 299 -34.11 -18.24 -1.44
CA THR A 299 -33.59 -19.17 -0.45
C THR A 299 -32.17 -18.75 -0.07
N PHE A 300 -31.97 -18.43 1.20
CA PHE A 300 -30.64 -18.23 1.77
C PHE A 300 -30.14 -19.54 2.40
N THR A 301 -28.99 -20.02 1.95
CA THR A 301 -28.30 -21.18 2.51
C THR A 301 -27.04 -20.70 3.25
N PRO A 302 -26.98 -20.82 4.58
CA PRO A 302 -25.80 -20.46 5.34
C PRO A 302 -24.61 -21.39 5.01
N SER A 303 -23.40 -20.84 4.87
CA SER A 303 -22.20 -21.57 4.40
C SER A 303 -21.74 -22.67 5.35
N GLY A 304 -22.00 -22.50 6.64
CA GLY A 304 -21.78 -23.48 7.69
C GLY A 304 -23.01 -23.59 8.59
N GLY A 305 -24.24 -23.52 8.08
CA GLY A 305 -25.39 -23.47 9.00
C GLY A 305 -25.46 -22.20 9.86
N LEU A 306 -26.52 -22.08 10.65
CA LEU A 306 -26.72 -21.01 11.61
C LEU A 306 -25.93 -21.31 12.89
N PRO A 307 -25.36 -20.27 13.54
CA PRO A 307 -24.72 -20.41 14.84
C PRO A 307 -25.70 -20.89 15.91
N SER A 308 -25.17 -21.43 17.01
CA SER A 308 -26.02 -21.79 18.14
C SER A 308 -26.72 -20.56 18.75
N ALA A 309 -27.93 -20.77 19.28
CA ALA A 309 -28.61 -19.79 20.11
C ALA A 309 -27.87 -19.47 21.43
N GLY A 310 -26.87 -20.27 21.80
CA GLY A 310 -26.13 -20.14 23.06
C GLY A 310 -26.91 -20.66 24.27
N SER A 311 -26.21 -20.84 25.38
CA SER A 311 -26.75 -21.34 26.65
C SER A 311 -27.11 -20.24 27.67
N GLY A 312 -26.92 -18.97 27.29
CA GLY A 312 -27.18 -17.81 28.13
C GLY A 312 -28.67 -17.58 28.41
N ALA A 313 -28.96 -16.67 29.36
CA ALA A 313 -30.33 -16.31 29.74
C ALA A 313 -31.10 -15.66 28.58
N ASN A 314 -30.40 -14.95 27.70
CA ASN A 314 -30.94 -14.46 26.42
C ASN A 314 -30.37 -15.32 25.29
N LYS A 315 -31.26 -15.81 24.42
CA LYS A 315 -30.88 -16.55 23.22
C LYS A 315 -30.44 -15.60 22.12
N ARG A 316 -29.37 -15.94 21.41
CA ARG A 316 -28.98 -15.28 20.17
C ARG A 316 -30.06 -15.40 19.12
N LEU A 317 -30.19 -14.36 18.30
CA LEU A 317 -31.22 -14.30 17.28
C LEU A 317 -30.61 -14.20 15.90
N ILE A 318 -31.23 -14.85 14.93
CA ILE A 318 -31.00 -14.56 13.53
C ILE A 318 -31.96 -13.45 13.12
N VAL A 319 -31.40 -12.34 12.67
CA VAL A 319 -32.07 -11.12 12.27
C VAL A 319 -32.08 -11.04 10.76
N ILE A 320 -33.27 -11.02 10.17
CA ILE A 320 -33.48 -10.78 8.75
C ILE A 320 -34.00 -9.37 8.58
N ASP A 321 -33.33 -8.55 7.76
CA ASP A 321 -33.79 -7.21 7.40
C ASP A 321 -34.21 -7.18 5.92
N VAL A 322 -35.47 -6.84 5.67
CA VAL A 322 -36.04 -6.64 4.33
C VAL A 322 -36.36 -5.15 4.14
N PRO A 323 -35.48 -4.38 3.48
CA PRO A 323 -35.64 -2.94 3.35
C PRO A 323 -36.51 -2.54 2.15
N ALA A 324 -36.87 -1.25 2.06
CA ALA A 324 -37.67 -0.69 0.97
C ALA A 324 -37.01 -0.72 -0.43
N GLY A 325 -35.71 -1.04 -0.48
CA GLY A 325 -34.96 -1.26 -1.72
C GLY A 325 -35.37 -2.52 -2.48
N VAL A 326 -36.00 -3.50 -1.79
CA VAL A 326 -36.56 -4.71 -2.40
C VAL A 326 -37.85 -4.37 -3.13
N ARG A 327 -37.91 -4.64 -4.44
CA ARG A 327 -39.01 -4.20 -5.31
C ARG A 327 -39.51 -5.31 -6.23
N ASP A 328 -40.79 -5.24 -6.58
CA ASP A 328 -41.38 -6.06 -7.64
C ASP A 328 -40.89 -5.65 -9.05
N LEU A 329 -41.38 -6.34 -10.09
CA LEU A 329 -41.10 -5.99 -11.49
C LEU A 329 -41.68 -4.62 -11.91
N ALA A 330 -42.73 -4.14 -11.24
CA ALA A 330 -43.37 -2.85 -11.51
C ALA A 330 -42.72 -1.67 -10.72
N GLY A 331 -41.82 -1.97 -9.80
CA GLY A 331 -41.09 -1.03 -8.98
C GLY A 331 -41.73 -0.73 -7.62
N ASN A 332 -42.82 -1.41 -7.20
CA ASN A 332 -43.40 -1.20 -5.87
C ASN A 332 -42.49 -1.84 -4.80
N SER A 333 -42.34 -1.16 -3.68
CA SER A 333 -41.61 -1.67 -2.52
C SER A 333 -42.47 -2.68 -1.74
N VAL A 334 -41.84 -3.65 -1.08
CA VAL A 334 -42.52 -4.63 -0.22
C VAL A 334 -43.40 -3.95 0.84
N ALA A 335 -44.61 -4.45 1.07
CA ALA A 335 -45.59 -3.87 1.98
C ALA A 335 -45.25 -4.08 3.47
N ASN A 336 -44.75 -5.27 3.83
CA ASN A 336 -44.43 -5.68 5.20
C ASN A 336 -42.93 -5.59 5.52
N LEU A 337 -42.32 -4.45 5.16
CA LEU A 337 -40.92 -4.10 5.38
C LEU A 337 -40.42 -4.35 6.81
N GLY A 338 -39.10 -4.45 6.95
CA GLY A 338 -38.39 -4.29 8.22
C GLY A 338 -37.78 -5.56 8.78
N VAL A 339 -37.43 -5.48 10.05
CA VAL A 339 -36.64 -6.50 10.75
C VAL A 339 -37.53 -7.62 11.29
N ARG A 340 -37.09 -8.86 11.12
CA ARG A 340 -37.66 -10.08 11.71
C ARG A 340 -36.58 -10.91 12.37
N ALA A 341 -36.95 -11.71 13.36
CA ALA A 341 -35.97 -12.52 14.07
C ALA A 341 -36.51 -13.85 14.59
N PHE A 342 -35.63 -14.85 14.68
CA PHE A 342 -35.89 -16.15 15.31
C PHE A 342 -34.64 -16.65 16.04
N ALA A 343 -34.80 -17.59 16.99
CA ALA A 343 -33.67 -18.21 17.66
C ALA A 343 -33.33 -19.58 17.03
N PRO A 344 -32.05 -19.85 16.70
CA PRO A 344 -31.59 -21.19 16.35
C PRO A 344 -31.77 -22.20 17.51
N GLN A 345 -31.54 -23.48 17.24
CA GLN A 345 -31.41 -24.48 18.29
C GLN A 345 -30.14 -24.27 19.12
N VAL A 346 -30.22 -24.59 20.41
CA VAL A 346 -29.05 -24.64 21.28
C VAL A 346 -28.25 -25.90 20.93
N ILE A 347 -26.97 -25.74 20.64
CA ILE A 347 -26.00 -26.82 20.46
C ILE A 347 -24.99 -26.64 21.57
N GLN A 348 -24.80 -27.66 22.40
CA GLN A 348 -23.71 -27.67 23.37
C GLN A 348 -22.48 -28.25 22.69
N PHE A 349 -21.45 -27.41 22.51
CA PHE A 349 -20.13 -27.89 22.15
C PHE A 349 -19.37 -28.27 23.43
N GLY A 350 -18.58 -29.33 23.35
CA GLY A 350 -17.64 -29.67 24.42
C GLY A 350 -16.42 -28.76 24.37
N GLU A 351 -15.60 -28.84 25.40
CA GLU A 351 -14.23 -28.30 25.40
C GLU A 351 -13.43 -28.83 24.20
N VAL A 352 -12.61 -27.95 23.62
CA VAL A 352 -11.77 -28.25 22.47
C VAL A 352 -10.36 -27.73 22.68
N THR A 353 -9.39 -28.60 22.42
CA THR A 353 -7.98 -28.21 22.32
C THR A 353 -7.67 -27.71 20.90
N ILE A 354 -7.05 -26.54 20.79
CA ILE A 354 -6.71 -25.86 19.54
C ILE A 354 -5.18 -25.76 19.40
N PRO A 355 -4.60 -26.23 18.28
CA PRO A 355 -5.21 -27.10 17.27
C PRO A 355 -5.54 -28.48 17.85
N SER A 356 -6.38 -29.26 17.17
CA SER A 356 -6.85 -30.56 17.68
C SER A 356 -5.68 -31.49 18.01
N GLY A 357 -5.57 -31.89 19.29
CA GLY A 357 -4.46 -32.71 19.81
C GLY A 357 -3.14 -31.95 20.07
N GLY A 358 -3.16 -30.62 20.04
CA GLY A 358 -1.99 -29.75 20.19
C GLY A 358 -1.12 -29.68 18.93
N GLU A 359 -0.41 -28.57 18.76
CA GLU A 359 0.54 -28.39 17.67
C GLU A 359 1.82 -29.19 17.95
N GLN A 360 2.01 -30.27 17.21
CA GLN A 360 3.16 -31.17 17.37
C GLN A 360 4.36 -30.77 16.50
N PHE A 361 4.22 -29.82 15.57
CA PHE A 361 5.27 -29.40 14.63
C PHE A 361 5.84 -30.56 13.79
N THR A 362 5.00 -31.57 13.51
CA THR A 362 5.31 -32.69 12.61
C THR A 362 4.94 -32.38 11.16
N THR A 363 4.12 -31.35 10.93
CA THR A 363 3.72 -30.85 9.61
C THR A 363 3.81 -29.33 9.57
N THR A 364 3.79 -28.77 8.37
CA THR A 364 3.75 -27.32 8.13
C THR A 364 2.34 -26.83 7.77
N SER A 365 1.29 -27.58 8.10
CA SER A 365 -0.09 -27.22 7.70
C SER A 365 -0.60 -25.96 8.38
N ASN A 366 -0.12 -25.68 9.59
CA ASN A 366 -0.45 -24.48 10.36
C ASN A 366 0.64 -23.40 10.28
N LEU A 367 1.69 -23.61 9.49
CA LEU A 367 2.82 -22.67 9.38
C LEU A 367 2.44 -21.48 8.49
N ASP A 368 2.42 -20.27 9.04
CA ASP A 368 2.41 -19.05 8.25
C ASP A 368 3.84 -18.78 7.73
N GLN A 369 4.14 -19.32 6.55
CA GLN A 369 5.47 -19.22 5.95
C GLN A 369 5.87 -17.77 5.63
N LEU A 370 4.91 -16.88 5.38
CA LEU A 370 5.21 -15.50 5.01
C LEU A 370 5.75 -14.70 6.19
N ARG A 371 5.35 -15.09 7.40
CA ARG A 371 5.62 -14.36 8.65
C ARG A 371 6.41 -15.17 9.68
N SER A 372 7.05 -16.27 9.29
CA SER A 372 7.82 -17.12 10.21
C SER A 372 9.26 -17.31 9.74
N SER A 373 10.22 -17.26 10.66
CA SER A 373 11.63 -17.64 10.47
C SER A 373 12.08 -18.87 11.22
N ALA A 374 11.37 -19.25 12.27
CA ALA A 374 11.67 -20.45 13.02
C ALA A 374 11.59 -21.70 12.12
N ASP A 375 12.46 -22.66 12.39
CA ASP A 375 12.50 -23.94 11.68
C ASP A 375 11.38 -24.83 12.21
N TRP A 376 10.32 -24.94 11.41
CA TRP A 376 9.06 -25.62 11.75
C TRP A 376 9.06 -27.04 11.20
N GLY A 377 9.73 -27.95 11.90
CA GLY A 377 9.75 -29.37 11.53
C GLY A 377 10.53 -29.71 10.26
N GLU A 378 11.23 -28.76 9.62
CA GLU A 378 11.90 -28.97 8.34
C GLU A 378 13.24 -29.68 8.52
N SER A 379 14.05 -29.26 9.51
CA SER A 379 15.30 -29.97 9.83
C SER A 379 15.10 -31.16 10.76
N GLN A 380 14.02 -31.14 11.57
CA GLN A 380 13.71 -32.18 12.55
C GLN A 380 12.21 -32.18 12.87
N LEU A 381 11.50 -33.21 12.38
CA LEU A 381 10.06 -33.39 12.63
C LEU A 381 9.74 -33.43 14.13
N GLY A 382 8.59 -32.87 14.50
CA GLY A 382 8.07 -32.90 15.87
C GLY A 382 8.58 -31.77 16.76
N ARG A 383 9.26 -30.77 16.18
CA ARG A 383 9.95 -29.72 16.93
C ARG A 383 10.03 -28.42 16.14
N LEU A 384 9.63 -27.33 16.79
CA LEU A 384 9.91 -25.97 16.34
C LEU A 384 11.21 -25.48 16.94
N LYS A 385 12.19 -25.10 16.12
CA LYS A 385 13.50 -24.59 16.58
C LYS A 385 13.61 -23.08 16.32
N PRO A 386 14.40 -22.36 17.15
CA PRO A 386 14.82 -21.01 16.81
C PRO A 386 15.39 -20.95 15.39
N GLY A 387 14.99 -19.93 14.64
CA GLY A 387 15.53 -19.64 13.31
C GLY A 387 16.86 -18.89 13.39
N SER A 388 17.41 -18.53 12.24
CA SER A 388 18.70 -17.83 12.16
C SER A 388 18.62 -16.31 12.37
N GLY A 389 17.41 -15.72 12.37
CA GLY A 389 17.17 -14.29 12.57
C GLY A 389 15.83 -13.82 11.97
N GLY A 390 15.75 -12.52 11.63
CA GLY A 390 14.60 -11.90 10.97
C GLY A 390 13.88 -10.81 11.78
N GLY A 391 14.24 -10.60 13.04
CA GLY A 391 13.61 -9.58 13.87
C GLY A 391 12.29 -10.05 14.51
N THR A 392 11.71 -9.19 15.35
CA THR A 392 10.45 -9.48 16.07
C THR A 392 9.21 -9.41 15.17
N GLY A 393 9.27 -8.59 14.13
CA GLY A 393 8.12 -8.23 13.29
C GLY A 393 7.13 -7.27 13.96
N ARG A 394 7.58 -6.50 14.95
CA ARG A 394 6.74 -5.55 15.72
C ARG A 394 6.03 -4.48 14.88
N LEU A 395 6.52 -4.18 13.67
CA LEU A 395 5.88 -3.23 12.74
C LEU A 395 4.83 -3.90 11.84
N GLY A 396 4.51 -5.19 12.02
CA GLY A 396 3.56 -5.89 11.16
C GLY A 396 4.07 -6.07 9.73
N ASP A 397 3.17 -6.24 8.77
CA ASP A 397 3.53 -6.42 7.36
C ASP A 397 3.77 -5.07 6.66
N LEU A 398 4.79 -5.02 5.78
CA LEU A 398 5.01 -3.89 4.87
C LEU A 398 4.63 -4.28 3.45
N THR A 399 3.56 -3.66 2.92
CA THR A 399 3.20 -3.76 1.51
C THR A 399 3.37 -2.41 0.84
N VAL A 400 4.22 -2.32 -0.19
CA VAL A 400 4.35 -1.13 -1.04
C VAL A 400 3.64 -1.39 -2.37
N PRO A 401 2.49 -0.74 -2.65
CA PRO A 401 1.71 -1.01 -3.85
C PRO A 401 2.49 -0.71 -5.15
N PRO A 402 2.14 -1.36 -6.27
CA PRO A 402 2.76 -1.05 -7.57
C PRO A 402 2.66 0.43 -7.94
N ASN A 403 3.69 0.96 -8.61
CA ASN A 403 3.78 2.35 -9.07
C ASN A 403 3.71 3.42 -7.96
N SER A 404 4.03 3.07 -6.71
CA SER A 404 4.04 4.00 -5.57
C SER A 404 5.46 4.32 -5.09
N THR A 405 5.63 5.39 -4.33
CA THR A 405 6.90 5.70 -3.63
C THR A 405 6.63 5.84 -2.14
N LEU A 406 7.34 5.08 -1.32
CA LEU A 406 7.31 5.15 0.13
C LEU A 406 8.68 5.60 0.65
N THR A 407 8.71 6.61 1.53
CA THR A 407 9.97 7.11 2.12
C THR A 407 10.01 6.80 3.62
N PHE A 408 11.10 6.15 4.06
CA PHE A 408 11.45 5.93 5.45
C PHE A 408 12.61 6.83 5.87
N TYR A 409 12.47 7.40 7.06
CA TYR A 409 13.48 8.21 7.71
C TYR A 409 14.21 7.40 8.77
N THR A 410 15.53 7.29 8.66
CA THR A 410 16.36 6.44 9.54
C THR A 410 16.72 7.10 10.87
N GLU A 411 16.33 8.36 11.02
CA GLU A 411 16.44 9.17 12.22
C GLU A 411 15.31 10.21 12.21
N PRO A 412 14.99 10.82 13.37
CA PRO A 412 14.08 11.95 13.39
C PRO A 412 14.54 13.04 12.43
N GLN A 413 13.61 13.57 11.64
CA GLN A 413 13.96 14.59 10.67
C GLN A 413 13.97 15.98 11.31
N PHE A 414 14.79 16.85 10.75
CA PHE A 414 14.73 18.27 11.06
C PHE A 414 13.50 18.86 10.40
N ALA A 415 12.73 19.68 11.11
CA ALA A 415 11.80 20.58 10.48
C ALA A 415 12.57 21.53 9.54
N VAL A 416 12.36 21.44 8.23
CA VAL A 416 13.06 22.31 7.26
C VAL A 416 12.08 23.37 6.77
N GLY A 417 12.39 24.64 7.05
CA GLY A 417 11.75 25.77 6.40
C GLY A 417 12.53 26.17 5.14
N ARG A 418 11.81 26.43 4.03
CA ARG A 418 12.40 26.96 2.78
C ARG A 418 11.66 28.22 2.35
N MET A 419 12.41 29.25 1.98
CA MET A 419 11.86 30.52 1.53
C MET A 419 12.66 31.04 0.34
N ARG A 420 12.03 31.06 -0.85
CA ARG A 420 12.60 31.61 -2.08
C ARG A 420 12.27 33.08 -2.21
N VAL A 421 13.24 33.87 -2.62
CA VAL A 421 13.09 35.29 -2.93
C VAL A 421 12.94 35.45 -4.44
N LEU A 422 11.82 36.00 -4.90
CA LEU A 422 11.37 35.93 -6.31
C LEU A 422 11.89 37.05 -7.22
N LEU A 423 12.49 38.13 -6.69
CA LEU A 423 12.89 39.28 -7.50
C LEU A 423 14.41 39.46 -7.58
N ASN A 424 14.90 39.48 -8.81
CA ASN A 424 16.14 40.14 -9.21
C ASN A 424 15.73 41.28 -10.17
N PRO A 425 15.59 42.54 -9.72
CA PRO A 425 15.19 43.61 -10.62
C PRO A 425 16.31 43.91 -11.64
N PRO A 426 16.00 44.29 -12.89
CA PRO A 426 17.00 44.44 -13.98
C PRO A 426 17.93 45.66 -13.86
N ASP A 427 17.88 46.40 -12.76
CA ASP A 427 18.66 47.62 -12.56
C ASP A 427 19.29 47.58 -11.17
N ASN A 428 20.55 48.00 -11.11
CA ASN A 428 21.47 47.99 -9.96
C ASN A 428 21.03 48.92 -8.80
N ARG A 429 19.76 48.84 -8.37
CA ARG A 429 19.17 49.61 -7.27
C ARG A 429 18.76 48.64 -6.17
N LYS A 430 19.45 48.79 -5.04
CA LYS A 430 19.18 48.27 -3.70
C LYS A 430 17.75 47.75 -3.51
N PHE A 431 17.66 46.51 -3.09
CA PHE A 431 16.43 45.96 -2.54
C PHE A 431 16.26 46.53 -1.12
N THR A 432 15.73 47.76 -1.03
CA THR A 432 15.50 48.39 0.27
C THR A 432 14.20 47.83 0.86
N VAL A 433 14.32 46.88 1.79
CA VAL A 433 13.25 46.62 2.75
C VAL A 433 13.33 47.71 3.82
N SER A 434 12.62 48.82 3.59
CA SER A 434 12.39 49.81 4.64
C SER A 434 11.30 49.31 5.58
N PHE A 435 11.67 48.93 6.79
CA PHE A 435 10.72 48.59 7.86
C PHE A 435 10.12 49.87 8.46
N ASN A 436 9.13 50.45 7.79
CA ASN A 436 8.34 51.54 8.36
C ASN A 436 6.92 51.14 8.76
N ASN A 437 6.55 49.85 8.75
CA ASN A 437 5.27 49.36 9.31
C ASN A 437 5.20 47.81 9.49
N GLY A 438 6.15 47.20 10.21
CA GLY A 438 5.88 45.91 10.88
C GLY A 438 5.87 44.63 10.02
N THR A 439 6.86 44.42 9.15
CA THR A 439 7.15 43.10 8.56
C THR A 439 8.23 42.37 9.36
N HIS A 440 8.02 41.10 9.71
CA HIS A 440 8.80 40.37 10.73
C HIS A 440 9.29 38.99 10.24
N LEU A 441 10.60 38.68 10.36
CA LEU A 441 11.09 37.29 10.34
C LEU A 441 10.87 36.69 11.74
N ARG A 442 9.86 35.83 11.90
CA ARG A 442 9.53 35.20 13.19
C ARG A 442 10.02 33.76 13.24
N ILE A 443 11.10 33.50 13.97
CA ILE A 443 11.56 32.14 14.29
C ILE A 443 11.11 31.84 15.74
N ARG A 444 10.24 30.84 15.95
CA ARG A 444 9.69 30.49 17.27
C ARG A 444 10.16 29.10 17.71
N ARG A 445 10.50 28.95 18.99
CA ARG A 445 10.66 27.65 19.66
C ARG A 445 9.84 27.66 20.94
N ASN A 446 8.75 26.91 20.96
CA ASN A 446 7.71 26.94 22.00
C ASN A 446 7.11 28.35 22.22
N GLU A 447 5.94 28.45 22.83
CA GLU A 447 5.09 29.66 22.84
C GLU A 447 5.65 30.88 23.61
N THR A 448 6.92 30.90 24.03
CA THR A 448 7.44 31.83 25.05
C THR A 448 8.70 32.64 24.69
N SER A 449 9.36 32.41 23.54
CA SER A 449 10.57 33.15 23.16
C SER A 449 10.55 33.61 21.70
N GLU A 450 10.69 34.93 21.47
CA GLU A 450 10.71 35.60 20.15
C GLU A 450 12.02 36.37 19.94
N ILE A 451 12.71 36.13 18.82
CA ILE A 451 13.84 36.96 18.39
C ILE A 451 13.34 38.11 17.51
N PHE A 452 13.76 39.34 17.83
CA PHE A 452 13.56 40.53 17.01
C PHE A 452 14.90 40.99 16.42
N THR A 453 15.09 40.87 15.10
CA THR A 453 16.25 41.49 14.42
C THR A 453 15.84 42.87 13.88
N GLY A 454 16.35 43.92 14.52
CA GLY A 454 15.96 45.33 14.25
C GLY A 454 16.92 46.13 13.36
N ASP A 455 17.95 45.50 12.78
CA ASP A 455 18.99 46.23 12.04
C ASP A 455 18.84 46.09 10.52
N SER A 456 19.14 47.18 9.79
CA SER A 456 19.10 47.21 8.33
C SER A 456 20.22 46.35 7.74
N ILE A 457 19.90 45.13 7.34
CA ILE A 457 20.83 44.23 6.65
C ILE A 457 20.85 44.60 5.17
N ALA A 458 22.00 45.04 4.65
CA ALA A 458 22.12 45.32 3.22
C ALA A 458 22.13 44.01 2.41
N ASP A 459 21.05 43.75 1.66
CA ASP A 459 21.05 43.59 0.19
C ASP A 459 21.33 42.24 -0.54
N THR A 460 21.28 41.04 0.05
CA THR A 460 21.06 39.77 -0.71
C THR A 460 20.64 38.62 0.24
N VAL A 461 20.10 37.51 -0.28
CA VAL A 461 19.90 36.26 0.52
C VAL A 461 21.22 35.84 1.18
N SER A 462 22.36 36.03 0.48
CA SER A 462 23.71 35.78 1.01
C SER A 462 24.05 36.65 2.23
N ASN A 463 23.63 37.91 2.24
CA ASN A 463 23.86 38.81 3.38
C ASN A 463 22.95 38.46 4.56
N ILE A 464 21.71 38.02 4.29
CA ILE A 464 20.82 37.46 5.33
C ILE A 464 21.47 36.23 5.94
N LEU A 465 21.97 35.29 5.12
CA LEU A 465 22.67 34.09 5.60
C LEU A 465 23.90 34.45 6.43
N ASN A 466 24.75 35.37 5.96
CA ASN A 466 25.94 35.80 6.68
C ASN A 466 25.59 36.41 8.04
N TYR A 467 24.53 37.23 8.10
CA TYR A 467 24.05 37.82 9.35
C TYR A 467 23.57 36.76 10.35
N VAL A 468 22.69 35.85 9.93
CA VAL A 468 22.13 34.81 10.84
C VAL A 468 23.13 33.69 11.17
N SER A 469 24.21 33.57 10.40
CA SER A 469 25.26 32.56 10.63
C SER A 469 26.47 33.11 11.38
N ASP A 470 26.56 34.42 11.62
CA ASP A 470 27.68 35.04 12.30
C ASP A 470 27.63 34.74 13.82
N PRO A 471 28.67 34.09 14.38
CA PRO A 471 28.76 33.79 15.81
C PRO A 471 28.61 35.02 16.72
N ALA A 472 29.01 36.22 16.26
CA ALA A 472 28.83 37.45 17.04
C ALA A 472 27.33 37.77 17.26
N HIS A 473 26.49 37.46 16.28
CA HIS A 473 25.04 37.61 16.36
C HIS A 473 24.38 36.49 17.17
N HIS A 474 25.00 35.30 17.25
CA HIS A 474 24.53 34.22 18.13
C HIS A 474 24.70 34.54 19.62
N VAL A 475 25.67 35.39 19.98
CA VAL A 475 25.82 35.89 21.36
C VAL A 475 24.71 36.88 21.70
N ALA A 476 24.31 37.72 20.74
CA ALA A 476 23.20 38.67 20.90
C ALA A 476 21.82 38.00 20.85
N PHE A 477 21.70 36.91 20.08
CA PHE A 477 20.46 36.14 19.89
C PHE A 477 20.74 34.62 20.03
N PRO A 478 20.80 34.09 21.26
CA PRO A 478 21.16 32.69 21.53
C PRO A 478 20.27 31.66 20.84
N GLU A 479 19.05 32.03 20.45
CA GLU A 479 18.14 31.13 19.76
C GLU A 479 18.52 30.94 18.29
N LEU A 480 19.28 31.87 17.66
CA LEU A 480 19.87 31.63 16.33
C LEU A 480 20.87 30.48 16.34
N ALA A 481 21.61 30.30 17.43
CA ALA A 481 22.52 29.17 17.62
C ALA A 481 21.79 27.82 17.69
N GLN A 482 20.46 27.82 17.81
CA GLN A 482 19.62 26.63 17.79
C GLN A 482 19.13 26.27 16.38
N PHE A 483 19.52 27.03 15.36
CA PHE A 483 19.20 26.76 13.96
C PHE A 483 20.48 26.77 13.11
N THR A 484 20.41 26.05 11.99
CA THR A 484 21.35 26.14 10.88
C THR A 484 20.64 26.82 9.72
N PHE A 485 21.35 27.75 9.10
CA PHE A 485 20.87 28.53 7.97
C PHE A 485 21.70 28.19 6.75
N ASP A 486 21.09 28.17 5.58
CA ASP A 486 21.78 27.89 4.33
C ASP A 486 21.08 28.53 3.13
N ILE A 487 21.71 28.52 1.96
CA ILE A 487 21.11 28.98 0.71
C ILE A 487 21.09 27.87 -0.33
N GLU A 488 19.96 27.70 -0.99
CA GLU A 488 19.74 26.82 -2.13
C GLU A 488 19.50 27.67 -3.38
N ASN A 489 20.15 27.31 -4.50
CA ASN A 489 20.02 27.96 -5.81
C ASN A 489 20.29 29.49 -5.85
N GLY A 490 20.95 30.04 -4.82
CA GLY A 490 21.28 31.46 -4.71
C GLY A 490 20.10 32.37 -4.32
N ASP A 491 18.87 31.87 -4.32
CA ASP A 491 17.65 32.65 -4.08
C ASP A 491 16.77 32.09 -2.93
N THR A 492 17.09 30.91 -2.39
CA THR A 492 16.26 30.23 -1.40
C THR A 492 16.97 30.07 -0.06
N LEU A 493 16.47 30.71 1.00
CA LEU A 493 16.95 30.51 2.37
C LEU A 493 16.37 29.22 2.95
N ILE A 494 17.24 28.35 3.47
CA ILE A 494 16.89 27.14 4.21
C ILE A 494 17.14 27.37 5.69
N VAL A 495 16.19 27.01 6.54
CA VAL A 495 16.31 27.05 8.00
C VAL A 495 16.03 25.66 8.56
N ARG A 496 16.92 25.15 9.41
CA ARG A 496 16.75 23.86 10.10
C ARG A 496 17.10 24.01 11.58
N PRO A 497 16.36 23.42 12.54
CA PRO A 497 16.82 23.37 13.91
C PRO A 497 18.13 22.57 14.02
N VAL A 498 18.94 22.85 15.03
CA VAL A 498 20.18 22.11 15.33
C VAL A 498 19.87 20.73 15.94
N ASN A 499 18.71 20.58 16.57
CA ASN A 499 18.22 19.32 17.15
C ASN A 499 16.97 18.82 16.40
N ALA A 500 17.06 17.64 15.77
CA ALA A 500 15.94 16.98 15.12
C ALA A 500 14.99 16.31 16.12
N GLY A 501 13.72 16.09 15.75
CA GLY A 501 12.80 15.19 16.46
C GLY A 501 12.27 15.64 17.84
N VAL A 502 12.63 16.82 18.34
CA VAL A 502 12.05 17.33 19.60
C VAL A 502 10.63 17.81 19.33
N ALA A 503 9.63 17.23 20.00
CA ALA A 503 8.24 17.67 19.93
C ALA A 503 8.15 19.20 20.18
N GLY A 504 7.51 19.93 19.27
CA GLY A 504 7.42 21.41 19.31
C GLY A 504 8.49 22.18 18.54
N ASN A 505 9.55 21.54 18.02
CA ASN A 505 10.51 22.19 17.12
C ASN A 505 9.94 22.28 15.69
N GLY A 506 9.12 23.30 15.43
CA GLY A 506 8.68 23.68 14.10
C GLY A 506 9.46 24.88 13.55
N VAL A 507 9.67 24.94 12.24
CA VAL A 507 10.16 26.17 11.58
C VAL A 507 8.95 26.84 10.93
N ARG A 508 8.66 28.08 11.35
CA ARG A 508 7.70 28.95 10.68
C ARG A 508 8.47 30.08 10.00
N LEU A 509 8.21 30.28 8.71
CA LEU A 509 8.74 31.42 7.96
C LEU A 509 7.55 32.26 7.52
N ASN A 510 7.47 33.50 7.98
CA ASN A 510 6.44 34.45 7.56
C ASN A 510 7.07 35.49 6.64
N GLY A 511 6.51 35.66 5.43
CA GLY A 511 6.89 36.72 4.50
C GLY A 511 5.75 37.72 4.31
N TYR A 512 6.06 39.01 4.27
CA TYR A 512 5.20 40.08 3.77
C TYR A 512 6.09 40.94 2.86
N PRO A 513 5.70 41.49 1.69
CA PRO A 513 4.47 41.43 0.91
C PRO A 513 4.49 40.41 -0.26
N GLU A 514 3.33 40.23 -0.89
CA GLU A 514 2.95 39.18 -1.85
C GLU A 514 3.79 39.13 -3.16
N ASP A 515 4.50 40.21 -3.50
CA ASP A 515 5.21 40.35 -4.79
C ASP A 515 6.68 39.89 -4.76
N VAL A 516 7.22 39.47 -3.60
CA VAL A 516 8.70 39.38 -3.40
C VAL A 516 9.20 38.03 -2.91
N VAL A 517 8.34 37.20 -2.31
CA VAL A 517 8.76 35.96 -1.62
C VAL A 517 7.82 34.80 -2.00
N GLN A 518 8.39 33.67 -2.43
CA GLN A 518 7.68 32.40 -2.64
C GLN A 518 8.17 31.37 -1.63
N VAL A 519 7.26 30.72 -0.91
CA VAL A 519 7.61 29.55 -0.11
C VAL A 519 7.76 28.35 -1.05
N VAL A 520 8.88 27.63 -0.96
CA VAL A 520 9.20 26.51 -1.86
C VAL A 520 9.18 25.20 -1.07
N GLY A 521 8.12 24.41 -1.26
CA GLY A 521 8.05 23.04 -0.75
C GLY A 521 6.67 22.66 -0.21
N GLY A 522 6.19 21.49 -0.64
CA GLY A 522 4.91 20.89 -0.28
C GLY A 522 3.96 20.90 -1.47
N ALA A 523 3.39 19.74 -1.82
CA ALA A 523 2.37 19.59 -2.86
C ALA A 523 1.29 20.67 -2.75
N ASN A 524 0.65 21.03 -3.87
CA ASN A 524 -0.46 21.98 -3.97
C ASN A 524 -1.56 21.72 -2.91
N PHE A 525 -1.38 22.19 -1.69
CA PHE A 525 -2.43 22.30 -0.69
C PHE A 525 -3.17 23.60 -0.99
N PRO A 526 -4.49 23.58 -1.16
CA PRO A 526 -5.26 24.79 -1.43
C PRO A 526 -5.04 25.78 -0.28
N VAL A 527 -4.63 26.99 -0.64
CA VAL A 527 -4.14 28.08 0.25
C VAL A 527 -5.21 28.63 1.22
N ASN A 528 -6.35 27.96 1.38
CA ASN A 528 -7.53 28.48 2.09
C ASN A 528 -8.18 27.53 3.12
N ALA A 529 -7.56 26.43 3.52
CA ALA A 529 -8.11 25.59 4.59
C ALA A 529 -7.63 26.08 5.98
N PRO A 530 -8.51 26.64 6.84
CA PRO A 530 -8.14 26.99 8.21
C PRO A 530 -7.73 25.74 8.99
N ASN A 531 -6.62 25.85 9.73
CA ASN A 531 -6.19 24.82 10.68
C ASN A 531 -7.18 24.75 11.86
N PRO A 532 -7.80 23.59 12.18
CA PRO A 532 -8.70 23.47 13.31
C PRO A 532 -8.03 23.63 14.69
N LEU A 533 -6.69 23.69 14.76
CA LEU A 533 -5.93 23.94 15.99
C LEU A 533 -5.47 25.39 16.18
N ASP A 534 -5.78 26.31 15.26
CA ASP A 534 -5.46 27.74 15.39
C ASP A 534 -6.74 28.55 15.66
N THR A 535 -7.04 28.82 16.94
CA THR A 535 -8.25 29.55 17.35
C THR A 535 -8.15 31.07 17.16
N ASN A 536 -7.03 31.61 16.63
CA ASN A 536 -6.83 33.04 16.45
C ASN A 536 -6.12 33.38 15.12
N PRO A 537 -6.82 33.34 13.97
CA PRO A 537 -6.28 33.98 12.77
C PRO A 537 -6.16 35.50 13.01
N PRO A 538 -4.98 36.12 12.83
CA PRO A 538 -4.88 37.57 12.90
C PRO A 538 -5.69 38.20 11.76
N ALA A 539 -6.54 39.17 12.09
CA ALA A 539 -7.49 39.83 11.19
C ALA A 539 -6.86 40.76 10.12
N GLY A 540 -5.66 40.47 9.64
CA GLY A 540 -4.99 41.23 8.57
C GLY A 540 -4.41 40.26 7.54
N GLY A 541 -4.80 40.41 6.27
CA GLY A 541 -4.52 39.50 5.15
C GLY A 541 -3.04 39.38 4.76
N GLY A 542 -2.20 38.86 5.66
CA GLY A 542 -0.88 38.35 5.31
C GLY A 542 -0.96 36.90 4.85
N LEU A 543 -0.21 36.57 3.79
CA LEU A 543 -0.04 35.19 3.31
C LEU A 543 0.75 34.39 4.36
N SER A 544 0.07 33.86 5.38
CA SER A 544 0.65 32.95 6.38
C SER A 544 0.65 31.53 5.81
N VAL A 545 1.72 31.15 5.11
CA VAL A 545 1.88 29.76 4.67
C VAL A 545 2.36 28.89 5.85
N GLN A 546 1.76 27.70 5.93
CA GLN A 546 1.72 26.81 7.09
C GLN A 546 3.08 26.27 7.56
N TYR A 547 3.05 25.91 8.85
CA TYR A 547 4.01 25.15 9.64
C TYR A 547 4.69 24.01 8.89
N ALA A 548 6.02 23.97 8.90
CA ALA A 548 6.74 22.70 8.91
C ALA A 548 6.86 22.26 10.38
N SER A 549 5.80 21.70 10.96
CA SER A 549 5.90 20.98 12.24
C SER A 549 6.45 19.58 11.95
N GLY A 550 7.78 19.50 11.75
CA GLY A 550 8.51 18.25 11.67
C GLY A 550 8.68 17.64 13.04
N ALA A 551 7.59 17.23 13.69
CA ALA A 551 7.64 16.15 14.65
C ALA A 551 7.53 14.81 13.88
N THR A 552 8.28 14.66 12.79
CA THR A 552 8.59 13.31 12.31
C THR A 552 9.71 12.83 13.22
N ALA A 553 9.30 12.32 14.38
CA ALA A 553 9.90 11.13 14.95
C ALA A 553 10.33 10.24 13.76
N GLY A 554 11.60 9.80 13.70
CA GLY A 554 12.08 9.04 12.55
C GLY A 554 11.12 7.89 12.27
N GLY A 555 10.90 7.57 11.00
CA GLY A 555 9.75 6.75 10.61
C GLY A 555 9.26 7.09 9.21
N VAL A 556 7.99 6.84 8.93
CA VAL A 556 7.43 6.93 7.57
C VAL A 556 6.87 8.32 7.30
N ASP A 557 7.00 8.81 6.06
CA ASP A 557 6.36 10.07 5.65
C ASP A 557 4.84 10.03 5.93
N HIS A 558 4.36 10.94 6.79
CA HIS A 558 2.97 11.04 7.26
C HIS A 558 1.93 11.13 6.13
N ALA A 559 2.33 11.60 4.94
CA ALA A 559 1.43 11.69 3.78
C ALA A 559 1.15 10.33 3.11
N ALA A 560 2.06 9.35 3.22
CA ALA A 560 1.93 8.06 2.55
C ALA A 560 0.98 7.08 3.26
N PHE A 561 0.57 7.41 4.48
CA PHE A 561 -0.25 6.54 5.32
C PHE A 561 -1.74 6.88 5.35
N GLY A 562 -2.19 7.93 4.67
CA GLY A 562 -3.62 8.29 4.67
C GLY A 562 -4.21 8.52 6.06
N LEU A 563 -3.38 8.73 7.09
CA LEU A 563 -3.85 8.93 8.47
C LEU A 563 -4.53 10.29 8.68
N ALA A 564 -4.57 11.13 7.65
CA ALA A 564 -5.58 12.17 7.55
C ALA A 564 -6.90 11.53 7.08
N ASN A 565 -7.66 11.03 8.05
CA ASN A 565 -9.04 10.56 7.93
C ASN A 565 -9.20 9.16 7.28
N PRO A 566 -9.66 8.13 8.01
CA PRO A 566 -9.90 6.76 7.49
C PRO A 566 -11.00 6.67 6.41
N SER A 567 -11.40 7.78 5.80
CA SER A 567 -12.54 7.87 4.87
C SER A 567 -12.18 8.21 3.42
N LEU A 568 -10.91 8.29 3.01
CA LEU A 568 -10.57 8.82 1.67
C LEU A 568 -9.65 8.00 0.74
N ASP A 569 -9.08 6.86 1.15
CA ASP A 569 -8.53 5.89 0.18
C ASP A 569 -8.59 4.43 0.71
N PRO A 570 -9.44 3.55 0.16
CA PRO A 570 -9.51 2.14 0.54
C PRO A 570 -8.37 1.27 -0.03
N ASN A 571 -7.45 1.81 -0.85
CA ASN A 571 -6.42 1.01 -1.53
C ASN A 571 -5.02 1.07 -0.89
N ILE A 572 -4.84 1.79 0.22
CA ILE A 572 -3.61 1.75 1.01
C ILE A 572 -3.90 0.95 2.28
N ILE A 573 -3.48 -0.32 2.29
CA ILE A 573 -3.55 -1.18 3.47
C ILE A 573 -2.69 -0.51 4.55
N PRO A 574 -3.26 -0.14 5.71
CA PRO A 574 -2.47 0.38 6.82
C PRO A 574 -1.39 -0.64 7.17
N VAL A 575 -0.14 -0.20 7.33
CA VAL A 575 0.78 -0.93 8.22
C VAL A 575 0.08 -0.90 9.58
N GLU A 576 -0.62 -1.97 9.91
CA GLU A 576 -1.32 -2.04 11.18
C GLU A 576 -0.24 -1.97 12.25
N PRO A 577 -0.19 -0.89 13.07
CA PRO A 577 0.72 -0.83 14.19
C PRO A 577 0.13 -1.75 15.26
N ARG A 578 0.26 -3.06 15.06
CA ARG A 578 -0.10 -4.07 16.04
C ARG A 578 1.12 -4.27 16.89
N ASN A 579 1.24 -3.37 17.88
CA ASN A 579 2.27 -3.39 18.91
C ASN A 579 2.35 -4.79 19.52
N PHE A 580 3.30 -5.56 18.99
CA PHE A 580 3.59 -6.92 19.42
C PHE A 580 4.10 -6.96 20.88
N ILE A 581 4.52 -5.82 21.43
CA ILE A 581 5.38 -5.75 22.62
C ILE A 581 4.81 -4.92 23.79
N THR A 582 3.85 -4.00 23.59
CA THR A 582 3.39 -3.10 24.67
C THR A 582 1.94 -3.37 25.09
N ASN A 583 1.75 -3.52 26.41
CA ASN A 583 0.50 -3.84 27.09
C ASN A 583 -0.45 -2.63 27.26
N GLY A 584 -0.46 -1.69 26.31
CA GLY A 584 -1.14 -0.40 26.45
C GLY A 584 -2.54 -0.37 25.83
N SER A 585 -3.57 -0.25 26.65
CA SER A 585 -4.97 -0.02 26.25
C SER A 585 -5.26 1.40 25.73
N ALA A 586 -4.29 2.08 25.12
CA ALA A 586 -4.45 3.43 24.58
C ALA A 586 -3.75 3.60 23.23
N LEU A 587 -4.51 4.18 22.30
CA LEU A 587 -4.16 4.85 21.04
C LEU A 587 -2.66 5.08 20.75
N GLN A 588 -2.24 4.65 19.55
CA GLN A 588 -1.18 5.28 18.73
C GLN A 588 0.06 5.80 19.48
N ASP A 589 0.86 4.92 20.07
CA ASP A 589 2.26 5.26 20.33
C ASP A 589 3.01 5.22 18.99
N TYR A 590 3.30 6.39 18.43
CA TYR A 590 4.16 6.53 17.26
C TYR A 590 5.54 5.92 17.59
N ILE A 591 5.88 4.80 16.94
CA ILE A 591 7.21 4.21 17.07
C ILE A 591 8.21 5.18 16.45
N THR A 592 9.00 5.83 17.29
CA THR A 592 10.06 6.76 16.85
C THR A 592 11.31 5.98 16.50
N ILE A 593 11.65 5.91 15.23
CA ILE A 593 12.87 5.28 14.73
C ILE A 593 14.04 6.24 14.95
N THR A 594 14.83 5.99 16.00
CA THR A 594 16.03 6.77 16.33
C THR A 594 17.32 6.13 15.87
N SER A 595 17.30 4.83 15.58
CA SER A 595 18.48 3.99 15.32
C SER A 595 18.57 3.45 13.89
N GLY A 596 17.61 3.79 13.03
CA GLY A 596 17.51 3.25 11.66
C GLY A 596 17.08 1.78 11.58
N VAL A 597 16.63 1.17 12.68
CA VAL A 597 16.18 -0.23 12.73
C VAL A 597 14.68 -0.33 12.44
N PHE A 598 14.30 -1.18 11.49
CA PHE A 598 12.92 -1.47 11.10
C PHE A 598 12.66 -2.98 11.17
N GLU A 599 11.60 -3.42 11.85
CA GLU A 599 11.31 -4.85 12.06
C GLU A 599 9.88 -5.21 11.65
N PHE A 600 9.74 -5.81 10.47
CA PHE A 600 8.47 -6.21 9.88
C PHE A 600 8.25 -7.72 9.99
N ALA A 601 7.00 -8.16 10.01
CA ALA A 601 6.62 -9.57 9.93
C ALA A 601 6.91 -10.13 8.52
N SER A 602 6.59 -9.35 7.49
CA SER A 602 6.92 -9.62 6.08
C SER A 602 7.07 -8.32 5.30
N ILE A 603 7.76 -8.35 4.17
CA ILE A 603 7.94 -7.20 3.27
C ILE A 603 7.65 -7.60 1.83
N ASP A 604 6.77 -6.85 1.16
CA ASP A 604 6.45 -6.98 -0.25
C ASP A 604 6.49 -5.61 -0.95
N VAL A 605 7.44 -5.42 -1.86
CA VAL A 605 7.57 -4.21 -2.69
C VAL A 605 7.08 -4.51 -4.10
N GLY A 606 5.96 -3.91 -4.50
CA GLY A 606 5.28 -4.12 -5.77
C GLY A 606 6.02 -3.58 -7.01
N LEU A 607 5.53 -3.94 -8.20
CA LEU A 607 6.15 -3.54 -9.48
C LEU A 607 6.22 -2.01 -9.63
N ASN A 608 7.35 -1.50 -10.13
CA ASN A 608 7.64 -0.07 -10.31
C ASN A 608 7.54 0.76 -9.01
N ALA A 609 7.49 0.11 -7.85
CA ALA A 609 7.43 0.82 -6.58
C ALA A 609 8.83 1.22 -6.12
N THR A 610 8.94 2.34 -5.42
CA THR A 610 10.20 2.82 -4.83
C THR A 610 10.08 2.87 -3.31
N LEU A 611 10.92 2.11 -2.62
CA LEU A 611 11.14 2.25 -1.18
C LEU A 611 12.42 3.06 -0.96
N ARG A 612 12.29 4.30 -0.50
CA ARG A 612 13.40 5.24 -0.31
C ARG A 612 13.76 5.36 1.17
N PHE A 613 15.05 5.38 1.49
CA PHE A 613 15.51 5.69 2.85
C PHE A 613 16.28 7.01 2.88
N VAL A 614 16.05 7.82 3.91
CA VAL A 614 16.68 9.14 4.09
C VAL A 614 17.09 9.32 5.55
N GLY A 615 18.27 9.88 5.79
CA GLY A 615 18.78 10.16 7.15
C GLY A 615 20.26 9.87 7.27
N ARG A 616 20.86 10.09 8.45
CA ARG A 616 22.28 9.81 8.69
C ARG A 616 22.56 8.41 9.22
N ASN A 617 21.57 7.75 9.82
CA ASN A 617 21.73 6.38 10.30
C ASN A 617 21.58 5.40 9.14
N VAL A 618 22.30 4.29 9.23
CA VAL A 618 22.17 3.20 8.26
C VAL A 618 20.86 2.45 8.49
N PRO A 619 19.98 2.31 7.49
CA PRO A 619 18.78 1.49 7.59
C PRO A 619 19.15 0.01 7.80
N ARG A 620 18.60 -0.58 8.84
CA ARG A 620 18.68 -2.02 9.14
C ARG A 620 17.26 -2.56 9.13
N VAL A 621 16.91 -3.25 8.05
CA VAL A 621 15.56 -3.70 7.75
C VAL A 621 15.47 -5.19 7.96
N PHE A 622 14.65 -5.58 8.93
CA PHE A 622 14.41 -6.96 9.31
C PHE A 622 13.01 -7.35 8.86
N ALA A 623 12.90 -8.51 8.21
CA ALA A 623 11.65 -9.18 7.89
C ALA A 623 11.68 -10.54 8.58
N ARG A 624 10.75 -10.78 9.50
CA ARG A 624 10.68 -12.01 10.28
C ARG A 624 10.54 -13.20 9.36
N GLY A 625 9.56 -13.22 8.46
CA GLY A 625 9.45 -14.26 7.45
C GLY A 625 10.15 -13.86 6.16
N ARG A 626 9.35 -13.38 5.20
CA ARG A 626 9.83 -13.08 3.84
C ARG A 626 10.16 -11.63 3.60
N MET A 627 11.11 -11.40 2.68
CA MET A 627 11.31 -10.14 2.01
C MET A 627 11.26 -10.34 0.50
N LYS A 628 10.36 -9.63 -0.19
CA LYS A 628 10.21 -9.69 -1.65
C LYS A 628 10.27 -8.30 -2.25
N VAL A 629 11.09 -8.15 -3.29
CA VAL A 629 11.23 -6.94 -4.09
C VAL A 629 10.99 -7.29 -5.55
N ALA A 630 9.87 -6.86 -6.13
CA ALA A 630 9.48 -7.22 -7.49
C ALA A 630 10.46 -6.68 -8.56
N ASP A 631 10.45 -7.27 -9.77
CA ASP A 631 11.45 -7.09 -10.83
C ASP A 631 11.80 -5.64 -11.25
N THR A 632 10.83 -4.74 -11.16
CA THR A 632 10.99 -3.31 -11.50
C THR A 632 10.92 -2.38 -10.29
N ALA A 633 10.84 -2.94 -9.09
CA ALA A 633 10.88 -2.18 -7.86
C ALA A 633 12.29 -1.66 -7.55
N GLN A 634 12.37 -0.61 -6.73
CA GLN A 634 13.63 -0.01 -6.33
C GLN A 634 13.69 0.22 -4.81
N LEU A 635 14.79 -0.18 -4.18
CA LEU A 635 15.22 0.26 -2.86
C LEU A 635 16.28 1.34 -3.06
N LEU A 636 15.96 2.59 -2.72
CA LEU A 636 16.78 3.75 -3.04
C LEU A 636 17.45 4.31 -1.78
N ILE A 637 18.79 4.22 -1.76
CA ILE A 637 19.67 4.73 -0.70
C ILE A 637 20.88 5.50 -1.28
N ALA A 638 20.82 5.90 -2.55
CA ALA A 638 21.92 6.54 -3.25
C ALA A 638 22.27 7.93 -2.68
N GLY A 639 23.52 8.35 -2.90
CA GLY A 639 23.96 9.71 -2.65
C GLY A 639 23.30 10.69 -3.63
N ALA A 640 23.10 11.93 -3.21
CA ALA A 640 22.49 12.92 -4.08
C ALA A 640 23.46 13.39 -5.17
N ASP A 641 22.93 13.56 -6.38
CA ASP A 641 23.64 14.22 -7.48
C ASP A 641 23.67 15.73 -7.27
N LEU A 642 24.74 16.38 -7.75
CA LEU A 642 24.75 17.81 -7.97
C LEU A 642 24.53 18.15 -9.44
N GLY A 643 23.66 19.13 -9.66
CA GLY A 643 23.45 19.72 -10.97
C GLY A 643 24.54 20.71 -11.36
N ALA A 644 24.27 21.44 -12.43
CA ALA A 644 25.09 22.53 -12.92
C ALA A 644 25.25 23.68 -11.89
N HIS A 645 26.45 24.25 -11.80
CA HIS A 645 26.77 25.44 -11.02
C HIS A 645 27.10 26.63 -11.92
N GLY A 646 26.57 27.81 -11.55
CA GLY A 646 26.97 29.08 -12.13
C GLY A 646 28.07 29.72 -11.28
N SER A 647 29.24 29.95 -11.88
CA SER A 647 30.42 30.49 -11.16
C SER A 647 30.30 31.95 -10.68
N GLU A 648 29.18 32.62 -11.00
CA GLU A 648 28.91 34.01 -10.63
C GLU A 648 28.63 34.20 -9.14
N GLY A 649 28.10 33.15 -8.48
CA GLY A 649 27.72 33.24 -7.08
C GLY A 649 28.92 33.55 -6.19
N PRO A 650 28.76 34.42 -5.15
CA PRO A 650 29.83 34.68 -4.19
C PRO A 650 30.25 33.40 -3.46
N GLN A 651 29.28 32.53 -3.19
CA GLN A 651 29.48 31.22 -2.58
C GLN A 651 29.66 30.13 -3.64
N GLY A 652 30.59 29.21 -3.40
CA GLY A 652 30.70 27.97 -4.16
C GLY A 652 29.51 27.06 -3.94
N GLN A 653 29.28 26.17 -4.91
CA GLN A 653 28.15 25.24 -4.83
C GLN A 653 28.29 24.34 -3.61
N ARG A 654 27.19 24.18 -2.87
CA ARG A 654 27.15 23.26 -1.74
C ARG A 654 27.39 21.82 -2.23
N GLY A 655 28.15 21.05 -1.47
CA GLY A 655 28.29 19.62 -1.68
C GLY A 655 26.96 18.88 -1.52
N ALA A 656 26.75 17.81 -2.28
CA ALA A 656 25.54 17.00 -2.20
C ALA A 656 25.43 16.26 -0.86
N LEU A 657 24.19 15.94 -0.49
CA LEU A 657 23.92 15.09 0.67
C LEU A 657 24.31 13.65 0.37
N GLY A 658 24.95 12.99 1.33
CA GLY A 658 25.16 11.54 1.28
C GLY A 658 23.84 10.79 1.42
N GLY A 659 23.81 9.55 0.93
CA GLY A 659 22.75 8.59 1.26
C GLY A 659 22.82 8.18 2.74
N PRO A 660 21.90 7.32 3.21
CA PRO A 660 21.88 6.87 4.60
C PRO A 660 23.22 6.28 5.08
N GLY A 661 23.83 6.91 6.09
CA GLY A 661 25.16 6.56 6.59
C GLY A 661 26.33 6.90 5.65
N GLY A 662 26.09 7.66 4.58
CA GLY A 662 27.10 8.16 3.64
C GLY A 662 27.59 9.58 3.98
N GLY A 663 28.75 9.94 3.45
CA GLY A 663 29.35 11.27 3.62
C GLY A 663 28.82 12.30 2.64
N ASN A 664 28.62 13.53 3.13
CA ASN A 664 28.30 14.66 2.25
C ASN A 664 29.49 15.03 1.37
N GLY A 665 29.21 15.50 0.16
CA GLY A 665 30.22 16.09 -0.71
C GLY A 665 30.80 17.39 -0.15
N GLY A 666 31.98 17.75 -0.63
CA GLY A 666 32.68 18.98 -0.30
C GLY A 666 32.03 20.19 -0.97
N ARG A 667 32.04 21.34 -0.30
CA ARG A 667 31.58 22.60 -0.89
C ARG A 667 32.63 23.15 -1.86
N GLY A 668 32.20 23.68 -2.99
CA GLY A 668 33.08 24.37 -3.93
C GLY A 668 33.66 25.67 -3.33
N GLY A 669 34.78 26.12 -3.87
CA GLY A 669 35.49 27.32 -3.44
C GLY A 669 34.66 28.57 -3.70
N ASP A 670 34.64 29.46 -2.72
CA ASP A 670 33.95 30.73 -2.79
C ASP A 670 34.75 31.75 -3.62
N ARG A 671 34.10 32.76 -4.19
CA ARG A 671 34.82 33.87 -4.83
C ARG A 671 35.64 34.62 -3.78
N PRO A 672 36.88 35.06 -4.08
CA PRO A 672 37.69 35.80 -3.13
C PRO A 672 37.02 37.10 -2.71
N ASP A 673 37.14 37.44 -1.42
CA ASP A 673 36.67 38.72 -0.91
C ASP A 673 37.55 39.86 -1.42
N THR A 674 36.93 40.84 -2.09
CA THR A 674 37.61 42.06 -2.53
C THR A 674 37.11 43.29 -1.80
N SER A 675 36.38 43.13 -0.69
CA SER A 675 35.78 44.23 0.07
C SER A 675 36.78 45.23 0.65
N THR A 676 37.99 44.77 0.96
CA THR A 676 39.08 45.60 1.48
C THR A 676 39.90 46.27 0.37
N SER A 677 39.60 45.99 -0.90
CA SER A 677 40.30 46.59 -2.05
C SER A 677 39.73 47.98 -2.35
N ALA A 678 40.60 48.99 -2.37
CA ALA A 678 40.22 50.34 -2.77
C ALA A 678 40.03 50.49 -4.29
N THR A 679 40.45 49.51 -5.10
CA THR A 679 40.60 49.70 -6.56
C THR A 679 39.90 48.64 -7.42
N ILE A 680 39.83 47.37 -7.00
CA ILE A 680 39.18 46.30 -7.80
C ILE A 680 37.67 46.53 -7.95
N PRO A 681 36.93 46.92 -6.89
CA PRO A 681 35.51 47.27 -7.02
C PRO A 681 35.25 48.52 -7.90
N ASN A 682 36.28 49.32 -8.21
CA ASN A 682 36.18 50.58 -8.94
C ASN A 682 36.59 50.47 -10.42
N ILE A 683 36.85 49.27 -10.93
CA ILE A 683 37.18 49.08 -12.35
C ILE A 683 35.92 49.34 -13.19
N PRO A 684 35.90 50.33 -14.10
CA PRO A 684 34.69 50.68 -14.86
C PRO A 684 34.20 49.52 -15.72
N ASN A 685 32.92 49.17 -15.64
CA ASN A 685 32.32 48.23 -16.60
C ASN A 685 32.40 48.83 -18.02
N PRO A 686 32.87 48.09 -19.04
CA PRO A 686 32.83 48.56 -20.42
C PRO A 686 31.38 48.73 -20.90
N PRO A 687 31.14 49.59 -21.91
CA PRO A 687 29.80 49.89 -22.39
C PRO A 687 29.06 48.63 -22.90
N PRO A 688 27.73 48.56 -22.71
CA PRO A 688 26.92 47.34 -22.81
C PRO A 688 26.86 46.65 -24.19
N ALA A 689 27.45 47.21 -25.23
CA ALA A 689 27.37 46.70 -26.60
C ALA A 689 28.40 45.61 -26.97
N ALA A 690 29.33 45.26 -26.08
CA ALA A 690 30.48 44.41 -26.43
C ALA A 690 30.74 43.23 -25.47
N ASN A 691 29.69 42.60 -24.92
CA ASN A 691 29.70 41.59 -23.83
C ASN A 691 29.52 42.29 -22.46
N PRO A 692 28.53 41.91 -21.61
CA PRO A 692 28.38 42.47 -20.27
C PRO A 692 29.56 41.99 -19.41
N ILE A 693 30.68 42.71 -19.47
CA ILE A 693 31.82 42.47 -18.60
C ILE A 693 31.50 43.20 -17.30
N ASP A 694 30.91 42.49 -16.35
CA ASP A 694 30.82 43.03 -15.00
C ASP A 694 32.18 42.85 -14.31
N ASN A 695 32.85 43.96 -14.02
CA ASN A 695 34.00 43.98 -13.13
C ASN A 695 33.50 43.73 -11.71
N ASN A 696 33.38 42.45 -11.37
CA ASN A 696 32.71 42.00 -10.17
C ASN A 696 33.73 41.73 -9.06
N GLY A 697 34.29 42.81 -8.49
CA GLY A 697 34.73 42.74 -7.11
C GLY A 697 33.57 42.25 -6.25
N VAL A 698 33.80 41.23 -5.42
CA VAL A 698 32.74 40.60 -4.60
C VAL A 698 32.96 40.95 -3.15
N LEU A 699 31.90 41.42 -2.49
CA LEU A 699 31.83 41.43 -1.03
C LEU A 699 31.55 39.99 -0.56
N ASN A 700 32.57 39.31 -0.04
CA ASN A 700 32.43 37.93 0.43
C ASN A 700 33.25 37.67 1.71
N ILE A 701 33.01 38.48 2.73
CA ILE A 701 33.72 38.43 4.01
C ILE A 701 33.69 37.00 4.57
N GLY A 702 34.87 36.43 4.84
CA GLY A 702 35.02 35.06 5.35
C GLY A 702 34.88 33.96 4.30
N GLY A 703 34.76 34.30 3.01
CA GLY A 703 34.74 33.35 1.91
C GLY A 703 36.00 32.49 1.86
N ILE A 704 35.84 31.19 1.61
CA ILE A 704 36.95 30.23 1.51
C ILE A 704 37.13 29.87 0.04
N PRO A 705 38.16 30.38 -0.65
CA PRO A 705 38.29 30.15 -2.09
C PRO A 705 38.77 28.77 -2.49
N ASP A 706 39.30 28.00 -1.54
CA ASP A 706 39.61 26.59 -1.75
C ASP A 706 38.33 25.75 -1.67
N GLY A 707 38.21 24.78 -2.56
CA GLY A 707 37.23 23.72 -2.41
C GLY A 707 37.46 22.97 -1.11
N ARG A 708 36.38 22.57 -0.44
CA ARG A 708 36.45 21.76 0.78
C ARG A 708 36.51 20.29 0.42
N ASP A 709 37.20 19.52 1.25
CA ASP A 709 37.11 18.06 1.22
C ASP A 709 35.67 17.60 1.47
N GLY A 710 35.31 16.47 0.89
CA GLY A 710 34.10 15.74 1.26
C GLY A 710 34.21 15.10 2.65
N GLN A 711 33.13 14.49 3.10
CA GLN A 711 33.14 13.67 4.31
C GLN A 711 33.60 12.24 3.98
N GLY A 712 34.18 11.55 4.96
CA GLY A 712 34.65 10.18 4.79
C GLY A 712 33.53 9.14 4.80
N VAL A 713 33.93 7.87 4.65
CA VAL A 713 33.05 6.70 4.79
C VAL A 713 32.35 6.72 6.16
N GLY A 714 31.03 6.51 6.19
CA GLY A 714 30.23 6.64 7.40
C GLY A 714 29.83 8.08 7.78
N GLY A 715 30.20 9.07 6.96
CA GLY A 715 29.86 10.48 7.16
C GLY A 715 30.70 11.22 8.22
N ALA A 716 30.17 12.36 8.69
CA ALA A 716 30.91 13.31 9.54
C ALA A 716 31.43 12.73 10.86
N LEU A 717 30.71 11.76 11.43
CA LEU A 717 31.06 11.17 12.72
C LEU A 717 32.08 10.03 12.59
N GLY A 718 32.17 9.39 11.42
CA GLY A 718 32.84 8.10 11.25
C GLY A 718 32.18 7.01 12.11
N TYR A 719 31.76 5.89 11.53
CA TYR A 719 31.20 4.79 12.31
C TYR A 719 32.28 3.73 12.62
N GLY A 720 32.32 3.26 13.87
CA GLY A 720 33.17 2.18 14.36
C GLY A 720 34.24 2.57 15.42
N PRO A 721 34.83 1.60 16.14
CA PRO A 721 35.90 1.86 17.09
C PRO A 721 37.14 2.41 16.38
N GLY A 722 37.51 3.65 16.72
CA GLY A 722 38.63 4.38 16.08
C GLY A 722 38.21 5.30 14.93
N ALA A 723 36.95 5.74 14.86
CA ALA A 723 36.42 6.69 13.89
C ALA A 723 37.36 7.89 13.64
N THR A 724 38.17 7.80 12.58
CA THR A 724 38.93 8.91 12.04
C THR A 724 38.07 9.63 11.02
N ALA A 725 37.77 10.90 11.27
CA ALA A 725 37.06 11.73 10.31
C ALA A 725 37.80 11.75 8.97
N GLY A 726 37.07 11.53 7.88
CA GLY A 726 37.59 11.76 6.54
C GLY A 726 38.32 10.61 5.85
N LEU A 727 38.14 9.36 6.28
CA LEU A 727 38.64 8.19 5.53
C LEU A 727 38.02 8.11 4.14
N GLY A 728 38.86 7.97 3.11
CA GLY A 728 38.41 7.88 1.71
C GLY A 728 37.72 9.12 1.16
N ARG A 729 37.76 10.27 1.85
CA ARG A 729 37.10 11.49 1.36
C ARG A 729 37.71 11.97 0.04
N GLY A 730 36.88 12.51 -0.85
CA GLY A 730 37.37 13.28 -1.98
C GLY A 730 38.00 14.59 -1.49
N LEU A 731 39.17 14.94 -2.01
CA LEU A 731 39.90 16.14 -1.63
C LEU A 731 39.39 17.36 -2.39
N GLY A 732 39.33 18.49 -1.69
CA GLY A 732 38.96 19.78 -2.25
C GLY A 732 40.04 20.30 -3.20
N GLY A 733 39.62 20.85 -4.33
CA GLY A 733 40.49 21.53 -5.26
C GLY A 733 40.99 22.86 -4.71
N VAL A 734 42.28 23.12 -4.82
CA VAL A 734 42.88 24.39 -4.41
C VAL A 734 42.47 25.54 -5.33
N ARG A 735 42.36 26.73 -4.75
CA ARG A 735 42.19 27.97 -5.52
C ARG A 735 43.39 28.23 -6.41
N TRP A 736 43.17 28.90 -7.53
CA TRP A 736 44.28 29.30 -8.41
C TRP A 736 44.05 30.66 -9.07
N PRO A 737 44.99 31.61 -8.97
CA PRO A 737 46.28 31.53 -8.27
C PRO A 737 46.15 31.40 -6.74
N ALA A 738 47.23 30.95 -6.09
CA ALA A 738 47.27 30.80 -4.62
C ALA A 738 47.06 32.13 -3.87
N GLN A 739 47.45 33.24 -4.50
CA GLN A 739 47.16 34.60 -4.07
C GLN A 739 46.40 35.30 -5.19
N PHE A 740 45.17 35.74 -4.90
CA PHE A 740 44.41 36.54 -5.84
C PHE A 740 44.91 37.99 -5.84
N PRO A 741 44.83 38.70 -6.98
CA PRO A 741 45.04 40.14 -7.00
C PRO A 741 44.09 40.85 -6.01
N VAL A 742 44.65 41.72 -5.19
CA VAL A 742 43.90 42.50 -4.18
C VAL A 742 43.77 43.98 -4.53
N GLU A 743 44.54 44.47 -5.51
CA GLU A 743 44.48 45.84 -6.05
C GLU A 743 44.72 45.81 -7.56
N THR A 744 44.32 46.87 -8.28
CA THR A 744 44.43 46.92 -9.75
C THR A 744 45.88 47.03 -10.24
N ASN A 745 46.79 47.48 -9.40
CA ASN A 745 48.23 47.57 -9.67
C ASN A 745 49.04 46.41 -9.03
N ALA A 746 48.35 45.47 -8.35
CA ALA A 746 48.96 44.37 -7.62
C ALA A 746 48.68 43.02 -8.32
N PHE A 747 49.54 42.66 -9.28
CA PHE A 747 49.43 41.43 -10.09
C PHE A 747 49.92 40.16 -9.39
N ALA A 748 49.86 40.09 -8.06
CA ALA A 748 50.37 38.95 -7.31
C ALA A 748 49.76 37.64 -7.84
N GLY A 749 50.60 36.74 -8.35
CA GLY A 749 50.17 35.46 -8.91
C GLY A 749 49.39 35.52 -10.23
N LEU A 750 49.14 36.69 -10.82
CA LEU A 750 48.46 36.78 -12.12
C LEU A 750 49.40 36.36 -13.25
N SER A 751 48.95 35.43 -14.08
CA SER A 751 49.59 35.08 -15.35
C SER A 751 48.58 35.20 -16.48
N VAL A 752 49.02 35.78 -17.60
CA VAL A 752 48.17 36.10 -18.74
C VAL A 752 48.75 35.58 -20.04
N LEU A 753 47.92 35.44 -21.05
CA LEU A 753 48.34 35.11 -22.40
C LEU A 753 49.06 36.29 -23.06
N ALA A 754 50.16 36.02 -23.76
CA ALA A 754 50.92 37.05 -24.48
C ALA A 754 50.12 37.76 -25.57
N SER A 755 49.16 37.06 -26.18
CA SER A 755 48.44 37.50 -27.38
C SER A 755 47.35 38.53 -27.08
N ASN A 756 46.62 38.36 -25.98
CA ASN A 756 45.40 39.10 -25.64
C ASN A 756 45.36 39.58 -24.17
N CYS A 757 46.40 39.28 -23.37
CA CYS A 757 46.61 39.83 -22.03
C CYS A 757 45.49 39.52 -21.01
N ASP A 758 44.83 38.38 -21.18
CA ASP A 758 43.87 37.80 -20.24
C ASP A 758 44.41 36.54 -19.55
N SER A 759 43.93 36.28 -18.35
CA SER A 759 44.32 35.12 -17.56
C SER A 759 43.61 33.88 -18.03
N ARG A 760 44.35 32.78 -18.13
CA ARG A 760 43.81 31.44 -18.36
C ARG A 760 43.91 30.56 -17.11
N GLN A 761 44.05 31.20 -15.94
CA GLN A 761 44.22 30.52 -14.67
C GLN A 761 42.90 29.89 -14.19
N LEU A 762 42.91 28.57 -14.02
CA LEU A 762 41.78 27.78 -13.54
C LEU A 762 42.09 27.17 -12.19
N GLY A 763 41.08 27.05 -11.33
CA GLY A 763 41.18 26.38 -10.04
C GLY A 763 41.34 24.86 -10.23
N ALA A 764 41.75 24.15 -9.19
CA ALA A 764 41.82 22.70 -9.28
C ALA A 764 40.39 22.10 -9.23
N SER A 765 40.15 21.05 -10.00
CA SER A 765 38.91 20.27 -9.93
C SER A 765 38.85 19.47 -8.63
N GLY A 766 37.66 19.16 -8.13
CA GLY A 766 37.50 18.27 -6.97
C GLY A 766 37.84 16.83 -7.31
N SER A 767 38.45 16.08 -6.39
CA SER A 767 38.76 14.66 -6.62
C SER A 767 37.64 13.72 -6.17
N GLY A 768 37.63 12.53 -6.76
CA GLY A 768 36.66 11.49 -6.44
C GLY A 768 36.93 10.85 -5.08
N ALA A 769 35.87 10.44 -4.39
CA ALA A 769 35.98 9.78 -3.11
C ALA A 769 36.20 8.27 -3.24
N ALA A 770 36.73 7.62 -2.21
CA ALA A 770 37.10 6.21 -2.17
C ALA A 770 36.27 5.40 -1.16
N TYR A 771 36.09 4.11 -1.46
CA TYR A 771 35.61 3.14 -0.48
C TYR A 771 36.26 1.77 -0.64
N ALA A 772 35.83 0.95 -1.60
CA ALA A 772 36.49 -0.34 -1.86
C ALA A 772 37.80 -0.17 -2.64
N LEU A 773 37.81 0.81 -3.54
CA LEU A 773 38.98 1.27 -4.28
C LEU A 773 39.10 2.79 -4.17
N ASP A 774 40.26 3.30 -4.57
CA ASP A 774 40.54 4.73 -4.70
C ASP A 774 39.54 5.39 -5.66
N GLY A 775 39.29 6.68 -5.45
CA GLY A 775 38.62 7.51 -6.45
C GLY A 775 39.57 7.88 -7.59
N ASP A 776 39.08 8.64 -8.55
CA ASP A 776 39.94 9.26 -9.56
C ASP A 776 40.44 10.63 -9.12
N VAL A 777 41.55 11.06 -9.73
CA VAL A 777 42.11 12.41 -9.56
C VAL A 777 41.21 13.48 -10.19
N GLY A 778 41.15 14.67 -9.58
CA GLY A 778 40.53 15.85 -10.17
C GLY A 778 41.50 16.54 -11.11
N VAL A 779 41.14 16.71 -12.39
CA VAL A 779 42.02 17.24 -13.43
C VAL A 779 41.54 18.62 -13.88
N ALA A 780 42.42 19.62 -13.84
CA ALA A 780 42.16 20.96 -14.40
C ALA A 780 42.87 21.10 -15.75
N ARG A 781 42.17 21.54 -16.80
CA ARG A 781 42.74 21.71 -18.15
C ARG A 781 42.57 23.14 -18.66
N SER A 782 43.68 23.77 -19.04
CA SER A 782 43.71 25.09 -19.67
C SER A 782 44.38 25.03 -21.05
N VAL A 783 44.48 26.16 -21.73
CA VAL A 783 45.16 26.27 -23.04
C VAL A 783 46.66 25.98 -22.91
N PRO A 784 47.29 25.30 -23.89
CA PRO A 784 48.70 24.90 -23.85
C PRO A 784 49.70 26.05 -24.14
N ASP A 785 49.27 27.30 -24.02
CA ASP A 785 50.07 28.48 -24.34
C ASP A 785 51.09 28.82 -23.24
N VAL A 786 52.15 29.55 -23.60
CA VAL A 786 53.18 30.00 -22.67
C VAL A 786 52.65 31.19 -21.85
N PRO A 787 52.51 31.08 -20.51
CA PRO A 787 52.08 32.19 -19.69
C PRO A 787 53.11 33.32 -19.69
N VAL A 788 52.64 34.56 -19.84
CA VAL A 788 53.39 35.76 -19.50
C VAL A 788 53.03 36.06 -18.05
N GLY A 789 53.89 35.64 -17.13
CA GLY A 789 53.67 35.76 -15.68
C GLY A 789 54.47 34.72 -14.88
N PRO A 790 54.43 34.77 -13.54
CA PRO A 790 55.27 33.94 -12.67
C PRO A 790 54.72 32.53 -12.42
N VAL A 791 53.49 32.21 -12.85
CA VAL A 791 52.82 30.95 -12.49
C VAL A 791 52.13 30.29 -13.69
N ALA A 792 51.91 28.96 -13.60
CA ALA A 792 51.21 28.20 -14.63
C ALA A 792 49.72 28.56 -14.71
N PHE A 793 49.08 28.24 -15.84
CA PHE A 793 47.63 28.42 -16.02
C PHE A 793 46.77 27.40 -15.26
N THR A 794 47.34 26.29 -14.80
CA THR A 794 46.63 25.31 -13.98
C THR A 794 47.44 24.96 -12.74
N PRO A 795 46.78 24.65 -11.61
CA PRO A 795 47.41 24.04 -10.45
C PRO A 795 47.75 22.56 -10.74
N PRO A 796 48.47 21.88 -9.83
CA PRO A 796 48.56 20.42 -9.84
C PRO A 796 47.18 19.77 -9.73
N ASP A 797 47.06 18.55 -10.29
CA ASP A 797 45.86 17.74 -10.16
C ASP A 797 45.55 17.44 -8.68
N THR A 798 44.27 17.40 -8.35
CA THR A 798 43.82 17.09 -7.00
C THR A 798 43.88 15.59 -6.78
N ASN A 799 44.69 15.14 -5.81
CA ASN A 799 44.86 13.72 -5.49
C ASN A 799 43.51 13.05 -5.20
N ALA A 800 43.35 11.83 -5.68
CA ALA A 800 42.20 10.97 -5.41
C ALA A 800 42.00 10.72 -3.91
N GLY A 801 40.76 10.41 -3.52
CA GLY A 801 40.51 9.77 -2.24
C GLY A 801 41.26 8.43 -2.15
N ASP A 802 41.91 8.18 -1.03
CA ASP A 802 42.72 6.98 -0.77
C ASP A 802 41.91 5.96 0.04
N ALA A 803 41.77 4.74 -0.48
CA ALA A 803 41.10 3.62 0.17
C ALA A 803 41.99 2.89 1.19
N THR A 804 43.31 3.03 1.09
CA THR A 804 44.27 2.34 1.97
C THR A 804 44.02 2.58 3.47
N PRO A 805 43.74 3.83 3.93
CA PRO A 805 43.46 4.13 5.33
C PRO A 805 42.15 3.53 5.86
N ILE A 806 41.21 3.14 4.98
CA ILE A 806 39.98 2.41 5.36
C ILE A 806 40.37 1.03 5.91
N GLY A 807 41.48 0.48 5.42
CA GLY A 807 42.09 -0.75 5.90
C GLY A 807 41.19 -1.97 5.70
N LEU A 808 40.55 -2.06 4.53
CA LEU A 808 39.81 -3.26 4.15
C LEU A 808 40.79 -4.44 4.09
N GLU A 809 40.32 -5.61 4.52
CA GLU A 809 41.09 -6.83 4.38
C GLU A 809 41.34 -7.13 2.89
N PRO A 810 42.35 -7.93 2.51
CA PRO A 810 42.53 -8.35 1.11
C PRO A 810 41.25 -8.99 0.55
N ALA A 811 41.03 -8.86 -0.76
CA ALA A 811 39.90 -9.50 -1.44
C ALA A 811 39.88 -11.01 -1.14
N GLY A 812 38.72 -11.53 -0.73
CA GLY A 812 38.52 -12.93 -0.35
C GLY A 812 39.08 -13.35 1.02
N ALA A 813 39.80 -12.47 1.74
CA ALA A 813 40.26 -12.78 3.10
C ALA A 813 39.09 -12.70 4.11
N PRO A 814 39.10 -13.55 5.16
CA PRO A 814 38.14 -13.41 6.25
C PRO A 814 38.39 -12.08 6.98
N GLY A 815 37.33 -11.37 7.30
CA GLY A 815 37.42 -10.05 7.91
C GLY A 815 36.06 -9.45 8.18
N ASP A 816 36.00 -8.55 9.16
CA ASP A 816 34.74 -7.99 9.62
C ASP A 816 34.32 -6.75 8.82
N LYS A 817 35.28 -6.04 8.20
CA LYS A 817 34.98 -4.82 7.42
C LYS A 817 34.34 -5.16 6.08
N ARG A 818 34.92 -6.10 5.32
CA ARG A 818 34.30 -6.61 4.07
C ARG A 818 33.01 -7.41 4.31
N ALA A 819 32.85 -7.99 5.51
CA ALA A 819 31.59 -8.60 5.94
C ALA A 819 30.55 -7.57 6.38
N LEU A 820 30.89 -6.26 6.39
CA LEU A 820 29.99 -5.17 6.77
C LEU A 820 29.33 -5.38 8.15
N LYS A 821 30.04 -5.95 9.12
CA LYS A 821 29.45 -6.31 10.43
C LYS A 821 28.85 -5.08 11.15
N PRO A 822 27.51 -5.02 11.34
CA PRO A 822 26.86 -3.86 11.93
C PRO A 822 27.23 -3.66 13.41
N SER A 823 27.39 -4.76 14.16
CA SER A 823 27.73 -4.76 15.59
C SER A 823 29.09 -4.11 15.92
N GLN A 824 29.99 -4.02 14.93
CA GLN A 824 31.28 -3.36 15.05
C GLN A 824 31.32 -1.98 14.34
N GLY A 825 30.18 -1.53 13.79
CA GLY A 825 30.07 -0.26 13.08
C GLY A 825 30.69 -0.25 11.68
N TYR A 826 30.91 -1.42 11.06
CA TYR A 826 31.50 -1.50 9.72
C TYR A 826 30.49 -1.41 8.57
N LEU A 827 29.20 -1.58 8.85
CA LEU A 827 28.13 -1.23 7.92
C LEU A 827 28.06 0.30 7.76
N ARG A 828 28.63 0.83 6.67
CA ARG A 828 28.85 2.27 6.46
C ARG A 828 28.58 2.65 5.01
N GLY A 829 27.99 3.82 4.79
CA GLY A 829 27.88 4.41 3.46
C GLY A 829 29.21 4.97 2.95
N GLY A 830 29.24 5.30 1.67
CA GLY A 830 30.40 5.83 0.96
C GLY A 830 30.84 7.22 1.42
N ALA A 831 32.02 7.62 0.97
CA ALA A 831 32.57 8.95 1.18
C ALA A 831 32.06 9.95 0.13
N GLY A 832 32.00 11.23 0.50
CA GLY A 832 31.60 12.32 -0.40
C GLY A 832 32.78 12.85 -1.23
N GLY A 833 32.50 13.28 -2.47
CA GLY A 833 33.49 13.84 -3.39
C GLY A 833 33.98 15.22 -2.96
N GLY A 834 35.13 15.67 -3.46
CA GLY A 834 35.69 16.99 -3.13
C GLY A 834 35.04 18.14 -3.91
N GLY A 835 34.97 19.33 -3.31
CA GLY A 835 34.57 20.55 -4.01
C GLY A 835 35.70 21.13 -4.87
N ALA A 836 35.39 21.85 -5.94
CA ALA A 836 36.40 22.48 -6.81
C ALA A 836 36.89 23.82 -6.28
N GLY A 837 38.09 24.26 -6.67
CA GLY A 837 38.66 25.56 -6.26
C GLY A 837 38.16 26.75 -7.07
N ALA A 838 38.18 27.93 -6.45
CA ALA A 838 37.90 29.20 -7.12
C ALA A 838 39.08 29.68 -7.98
N HIS A 839 38.81 30.56 -8.95
CA HIS A 839 39.84 31.07 -9.87
C HIS A 839 39.47 32.36 -10.58
N ILE A 840 40.36 32.85 -11.47
CA ILE A 840 40.27 34.17 -12.12
C ILE A 840 40.39 34.15 -13.65
N TYR A 841 39.84 33.12 -14.28
CA TYR A 841 39.83 33.00 -15.74
C TYR A 841 39.26 34.26 -16.40
N ASP A 842 39.84 34.67 -17.52
CA ASP A 842 39.57 35.91 -18.25
C ASP A 842 39.81 37.22 -17.46
N THR A 843 40.51 37.21 -16.32
CA THR A 843 41.00 38.44 -15.69
C THR A 843 42.06 39.08 -16.58
N GLY A 844 41.85 40.33 -16.99
CA GLY A 844 42.63 41.03 -18.01
C GLY A 844 43.44 42.21 -17.48
N THR A 845 44.46 42.57 -18.25
CA THR A 845 45.34 43.71 -17.99
C THR A 845 45.22 44.75 -19.11
N ALA A 846 45.50 46.02 -18.80
CA ALA A 846 45.47 47.13 -19.76
C ALA A 846 46.66 47.13 -20.74
N GLY A 847 47.57 46.15 -20.64
CA GLY A 847 48.71 46.03 -21.54
C GLY A 847 48.34 45.61 -22.95
N THR A 848 49.32 45.72 -23.86
CA THR A 848 49.20 45.28 -25.25
C THR A 848 49.84 43.92 -25.46
N SER A 849 49.51 43.25 -26.55
CA SER A 849 50.13 41.98 -26.95
C SER A 849 51.67 42.03 -26.84
N GLY A 850 52.27 41.08 -26.13
CA GLY A 850 53.71 41.02 -25.85
C GLY A 850 54.21 41.93 -24.72
N ALA A 851 53.36 42.79 -24.16
CA ALA A 851 53.67 43.72 -23.07
C ALA A 851 52.49 43.82 -22.08
N CYS A 852 51.93 42.68 -21.68
CA CYS A 852 50.68 42.64 -20.93
C CYS A 852 50.71 43.33 -19.55
N PHE A 853 51.88 43.40 -18.89
CA PHE A 853 52.03 44.13 -17.63
C PHE A 853 52.43 45.60 -17.81
N ALA A 854 52.37 46.15 -19.02
CA ALA A 854 52.66 47.56 -19.30
C ALA A 854 51.52 48.21 -20.11
N PRO A 855 50.67 49.06 -19.49
CA PRO A 855 50.73 49.58 -18.12
C PRO A 855 50.37 48.55 -17.05
N LEU A 856 50.87 48.78 -15.83
CA LEU A 856 50.65 47.95 -14.64
C LEU A 856 49.23 48.13 -14.05
N THR A 857 48.18 47.93 -14.85
CA THR A 857 46.79 47.98 -14.37
C THR A 857 45.93 46.79 -14.84
N ILE A 858 45.25 46.10 -13.92
CA ILE A 858 44.11 45.20 -14.18
C ILE A 858 42.94 46.05 -14.66
N ASN A 859 42.46 45.80 -15.88
CA ASN A 859 41.31 46.50 -16.47
C ASN A 859 40.04 45.65 -16.53
N VAL A 860 40.17 44.33 -16.31
CA VAL A 860 39.06 43.39 -16.19
C VAL A 860 39.34 42.45 -15.03
N TYR A 861 38.48 42.41 -14.01
CA TYR A 861 38.61 41.46 -12.91
C TYR A 861 37.43 40.50 -12.88
N ARG A 862 37.72 39.22 -13.09
CA ARG A 862 36.77 38.13 -13.18
C ARG A 862 37.18 37.05 -12.21
N SER A 863 36.34 36.78 -11.22
CA SER A 863 36.52 35.66 -10.30
C SER A 863 35.36 34.68 -10.40
N HIS A 864 35.64 33.40 -10.16
CA HIS A 864 34.71 32.30 -10.39
C HIS A 864 34.67 31.39 -9.17
N SER A 865 33.48 31.08 -8.67
CA SER A 865 33.29 30.05 -7.64
C SER A 865 33.32 28.62 -8.23
N GLY A 866 33.64 27.64 -7.39
CA GLY A 866 33.75 26.23 -7.75
C GLY A 866 32.46 25.44 -7.60
N GLY A 867 32.36 24.32 -8.34
CA GLY A 867 31.32 23.31 -8.18
C GLY A 867 31.52 22.45 -6.92
N GLY A 868 30.43 21.89 -6.41
CA GLY A 868 30.43 21.06 -5.20
C GLY A 868 30.70 19.59 -5.52
N GLY A 869 31.13 18.82 -4.53
CA GLY A 869 31.30 17.38 -4.66
C GLY A 869 29.99 16.60 -4.52
N GLY A 870 29.92 15.43 -5.16
CA GLY A 870 28.80 14.50 -5.07
C GLY A 870 28.69 13.82 -3.70
N GLY A 871 27.47 13.42 -3.31
CA GLY A 871 27.24 12.74 -2.03
C GLY A 871 27.69 11.27 -2.07
N GLY A 872 28.24 10.74 -0.99
CA GLY A 872 28.55 9.32 -0.88
C GLY A 872 27.28 8.46 -0.85
N GLY A 873 27.32 7.28 -1.46
CA GLY A 873 26.22 6.33 -1.48
C GLY A 873 25.84 5.84 -0.08
N GLY A 874 24.58 5.55 0.19
CA GLY A 874 24.13 5.05 1.48
C GLY A 874 24.49 3.58 1.70
N ALA A 875 24.34 3.10 2.94
CA ALA A 875 24.40 1.68 3.26
C ALA A 875 23.03 1.13 3.66
N ILE A 876 22.86 -0.18 3.59
CA ILE A 876 21.66 -0.88 4.08
C ILE A 876 22.01 -2.30 4.52
N GLN A 877 21.36 -2.74 5.59
CA GLN A 877 21.26 -4.14 5.95
C GLN A 877 19.83 -4.63 5.71
N LEU A 878 19.69 -5.74 5.00
CA LEU A 878 18.45 -6.43 4.73
C LEU A 878 18.55 -7.83 5.33
N VAL A 879 17.72 -8.14 6.31
CA VAL A 879 17.66 -9.45 6.95
C VAL A 879 16.28 -10.03 6.74
N ALA A 880 16.18 -11.18 6.06
CA ALA A 880 14.94 -11.96 6.01
C ALA A 880 15.17 -13.25 6.77
N GLY A 881 14.29 -13.57 7.72
CA GLY A 881 14.51 -14.72 8.57
C GLY A 881 14.23 -16.06 7.89
N ARG A 882 13.51 -16.07 6.74
CA ARG A 882 13.21 -17.28 5.97
C ARG A 882 13.67 -17.24 4.52
N PHE A 883 13.22 -16.25 3.76
CA PHE A 883 13.65 -16.08 2.37
C PHE A 883 13.66 -14.61 1.95
N ALA A 884 14.65 -14.25 1.14
CA ALA A 884 14.79 -12.95 0.53
C ALA A 884 14.83 -13.11 -0.99
N ASP A 885 13.86 -12.52 -1.69
CA ASP A 885 13.70 -12.59 -3.14
C ASP A 885 13.81 -11.18 -3.76
N PHE A 886 14.91 -10.93 -4.46
CA PHE A 886 15.22 -9.63 -5.06
C PHE A 886 15.14 -9.70 -6.59
N GLY A 887 13.93 -9.48 -7.09
CA GLY A 887 13.66 -9.18 -8.49
C GLY A 887 14.16 -7.79 -8.89
N GLY A 888 13.96 -6.80 -8.02
CA GLY A 888 14.20 -5.37 -8.29
C GLY A 888 15.62 -4.87 -7.97
N ARG A 889 15.80 -3.55 -8.03
CA ARG A 889 17.10 -2.88 -7.84
C ARG A 889 17.28 -2.35 -6.41
N ILE A 890 18.46 -2.54 -5.85
CA ILE A 890 18.96 -1.84 -4.66
C ILE A 890 20.02 -0.85 -5.14
N ASP A 891 19.81 0.44 -4.85
CA ASP A 891 20.62 1.53 -5.37
C ASP A 891 21.34 2.28 -4.26
N ALA A 892 22.62 1.97 -4.11
CA ALA A 892 23.56 2.52 -3.15
C ALA A 892 24.70 3.29 -3.84
N SER A 893 24.46 3.81 -5.06
CA SER A 893 25.48 4.53 -5.81
C SER A 893 25.85 5.85 -5.14
N GLY A 894 27.09 6.30 -5.38
CA GLY A 894 27.51 7.67 -5.10
C GLY A 894 26.86 8.65 -6.06
N GLY A 895 26.71 9.89 -5.62
CA GLY A 895 26.17 10.98 -6.40
C GLY A 895 27.24 11.68 -7.24
N ASN A 896 26.81 12.27 -8.34
CA ASN A 896 27.63 12.99 -9.30
C ASN A 896 28.10 14.34 -8.76
N GLY A 897 29.34 14.72 -9.10
CA GLY A 897 29.90 16.03 -8.78
C GLY A 897 29.28 17.17 -9.62
N GLY A 898 29.32 18.37 -9.07
CA GLY A 898 28.78 19.57 -9.71
C GLY A 898 29.50 19.90 -11.00
N SER A 899 28.74 20.06 -12.09
CA SER A 899 29.25 20.41 -13.41
C SER A 899 29.11 21.91 -13.68
N VAL A 900 29.78 22.41 -14.71
CA VAL A 900 29.54 23.77 -15.20
C VAL A 900 28.14 23.90 -15.79
N LYS A 901 27.51 25.07 -15.66
CA LYS A 901 26.22 25.36 -16.32
C LYS A 901 26.37 25.37 -17.85
N PRO A 902 25.65 24.50 -18.59
CA PRO A 902 25.74 24.47 -20.05
C PRO A 902 25.16 25.75 -20.66
N ASN A 903 25.80 26.24 -21.73
CA ASN A 903 25.33 27.40 -22.47
C ASN A 903 24.05 27.07 -23.25
N SER A 904 23.17 28.04 -23.42
CA SER A 904 22.18 27.98 -24.50
C SER A 904 22.89 28.07 -25.86
N PRO A 905 22.50 27.27 -26.88
CA PRO A 905 23.20 27.17 -28.16
C PRO A 905 23.30 28.48 -29.00
N SER A 906 22.68 29.58 -28.55
CA SER A 906 22.68 30.87 -29.23
C SER A 906 23.77 31.86 -28.77
N GLN A 907 24.65 31.51 -27.84
CA GLN A 907 25.74 32.40 -27.38
C GLN A 907 27.11 31.88 -27.81
N ALA A 908 27.74 32.59 -28.75
CA ALA A 908 29.07 32.28 -29.29
C ALA A 908 30.23 32.66 -28.35
N ALA A 909 29.95 33.32 -27.23
CA ALA A 909 30.88 33.59 -26.15
C ALA A 909 30.31 32.97 -24.87
N LEU A 910 31.14 32.26 -24.09
CA LEU A 910 30.76 31.74 -22.78
C LEU A 910 30.29 32.92 -21.91
N PRO A 911 29.04 32.95 -21.42
CA PRO A 911 28.62 33.94 -20.43
C PRO A 911 29.51 33.79 -19.18
N TYR A 912 29.81 34.90 -18.50
CA TYR A 912 30.74 34.99 -17.37
C TYR A 912 30.53 33.88 -16.30
N GLY A 913 29.30 33.38 -16.15
CA GLY A 913 28.97 32.32 -15.20
C GLY A 913 29.34 30.90 -15.61
N GLY A 914 29.77 30.68 -16.85
CA GLY A 914 30.03 29.37 -17.45
C GLY A 914 31.44 28.81 -17.22
N PHE A 915 32.12 29.17 -16.13
CA PHE A 915 33.51 28.75 -15.88
C PHE A 915 33.74 28.00 -14.57
N ALA A 916 32.69 27.59 -13.85
CA ALA A 916 32.84 26.82 -12.62
C ALA A 916 33.71 25.58 -12.85
N GLN A 917 34.75 25.41 -12.02
CA GLN A 917 35.52 24.16 -12.05
C GLN A 917 34.66 23.02 -11.47
N PRO A 918 34.79 21.80 -12.02
CA PRO A 918 33.93 20.69 -11.63
C PRO A 918 34.32 20.08 -10.28
N GLY A 919 33.31 19.70 -9.50
CA GLY A 919 33.53 18.93 -8.27
C GLY A 919 33.67 17.42 -8.53
N GLY A 920 34.23 16.68 -7.57
CA GLY A 920 34.41 15.23 -7.67
C GLY A 920 33.16 14.44 -7.30
N GLY A 921 33.05 13.20 -7.79
CA GLY A 921 31.96 12.28 -7.48
C GLY A 921 32.11 11.62 -6.12
N GLY A 922 30.99 11.32 -5.46
CA GLY A 922 30.96 10.53 -4.23
C GLY A 922 31.19 9.04 -4.50
N SER A 923 31.74 8.29 -3.54
CA SER A 923 31.92 6.84 -3.70
C SER A 923 30.58 6.10 -3.55
N GLY A 924 30.50 4.86 -4.04
CA GLY A 924 29.37 3.97 -3.73
C GLY A 924 29.29 3.62 -2.24
N GLY A 925 28.18 3.02 -1.81
CA GLY A 925 27.92 2.64 -0.42
C GLY A 925 27.91 1.13 -0.14
N GLY A 926 27.27 0.70 0.96
CA GLY A 926 27.35 -0.69 1.45
C GLY A 926 26.02 -1.44 1.40
N ILE A 927 25.97 -2.63 0.80
CA ILE A 927 24.77 -3.49 0.79
C ILE A 927 25.08 -4.78 1.54
N LEU A 928 24.36 -5.06 2.62
CA LEU A 928 24.40 -6.33 3.35
C LEU A 928 23.04 -7.04 3.24
N ILE A 929 23.03 -8.24 2.66
CA ILE A 929 21.83 -9.07 2.55
C ILE A 929 22.07 -10.36 3.34
N GLN A 930 21.14 -10.74 4.21
CA GLN A 930 21.24 -11.92 5.05
C GLN A 930 19.91 -12.68 5.07
N SER A 931 19.93 -13.95 4.71
CA SER A 931 18.76 -14.82 4.77
C SER A 931 19.17 -16.29 4.67
N PRO A 932 18.39 -17.26 5.16
CA PRO A 932 18.69 -18.67 4.92
C PRO A 932 18.71 -19.00 3.42
N VAL A 933 17.85 -18.31 2.67
CA VAL A 933 17.76 -18.40 1.21
C VAL A 933 17.77 -16.98 0.64
N VAL A 934 18.76 -16.67 -0.20
CA VAL A 934 18.80 -15.44 -1.00
C VAL A 934 18.62 -15.81 -2.47
N SER A 935 17.58 -15.24 -3.09
CA SER A 935 17.30 -15.32 -4.52
C SER A 935 17.52 -13.93 -5.13
N LEU A 936 18.34 -13.87 -6.18
CA LEU A 936 18.58 -12.66 -6.96
C LEU A 936 18.10 -12.87 -8.40
N SER A 937 17.49 -11.85 -8.97
CA SER A 937 17.21 -11.80 -10.41
C SER A 937 18.48 -12.01 -11.22
N THR A 938 18.39 -12.67 -12.37
CA THR A 938 19.54 -12.87 -13.28
C THR A 938 19.86 -11.65 -14.14
N LEU A 939 19.05 -10.59 -14.04
CA LEU A 939 19.22 -9.36 -14.82
C LEU A 939 20.36 -8.51 -14.23
N PRO A 940 21.14 -7.80 -15.06
CA PRO A 940 22.19 -6.90 -14.57
C PRO A 940 21.62 -5.67 -13.85
N ASN A 941 22.49 -4.90 -13.17
CA ASN A 941 22.15 -3.64 -12.49
C ASN A 941 21.11 -3.79 -11.36
N ARG A 942 21.15 -4.91 -10.63
CA ARG A 942 20.28 -5.15 -9.47
C ARG A 942 20.89 -4.62 -8.19
N LEU A 943 22.19 -4.79 -7.99
CA LEU A 943 22.91 -4.27 -6.84
C LEU A 943 23.84 -3.16 -7.32
N MET A 944 23.48 -1.90 -7.08
CA MET A 944 24.24 -0.76 -7.60
C MET A 944 25.04 -0.09 -6.48
N ILE A 945 26.37 -0.14 -6.61
CA ILE A 945 27.34 0.39 -5.66
C ILE A 945 28.45 1.18 -6.37
N GLY A 946 28.21 1.65 -7.60
CA GLY A 946 29.17 2.50 -8.31
C GLY A 946 29.33 3.86 -7.62
N GLY A 947 30.53 4.43 -7.69
CA GLY A 947 30.70 5.84 -7.37
C GLY A 947 30.06 6.73 -8.43
N GLY A 948 29.74 7.95 -8.04
CA GLY A 948 29.24 8.97 -8.95
C GLY A 948 30.35 9.47 -9.86
N ALA A 949 29.97 9.95 -11.04
CA ALA A 949 30.88 10.62 -11.95
C ALA A 949 31.36 11.95 -11.36
N GLY A 950 32.59 12.33 -11.66
CA GLY A 950 33.04 13.71 -11.47
C GLY A 950 32.25 14.67 -12.37
N GLY A 951 32.12 15.92 -11.93
CA GLY A 951 31.54 16.97 -12.75
C GLY A 951 32.37 17.24 -14.01
N VAL A 952 31.75 17.89 -15.00
CA VAL A 952 32.43 18.32 -16.22
C VAL A 952 32.59 19.84 -16.21
N GLY A 953 33.81 20.31 -16.44
CA GLY A 953 34.14 21.73 -16.54
C GLY A 953 33.89 22.33 -17.93
N PRO A 954 34.18 23.62 -18.13
CA PRO A 954 33.96 24.28 -19.41
C PRO A 954 34.88 23.76 -20.51
N THR A 955 34.35 23.70 -21.74
CA THR A 955 35.16 23.51 -22.95
C THR A 955 35.88 24.80 -23.29
N ILE A 956 37.19 24.82 -23.11
CA ILE A 956 38.03 25.98 -23.43
C ILE A 956 38.61 25.81 -24.83
N ALA A 957 38.35 26.79 -25.71
CA ALA A 957 38.87 26.79 -27.07
C ALA A 957 40.41 26.74 -27.06
N GLY A 958 40.98 25.73 -27.72
CA GLY A 958 42.43 25.51 -27.78
C GLY A 958 43.00 24.62 -26.67
N ALA A 959 42.24 24.28 -25.62
CA ALA A 959 42.66 23.32 -24.61
C ALA A 959 42.56 21.86 -25.11
N THR A 960 43.48 20.99 -24.68
CA THR A 960 43.44 19.55 -25.00
C THR A 960 42.54 18.80 -24.02
N GLY A 961 41.22 18.92 -24.22
CA GLY A 961 40.19 18.30 -23.38
C GLY A 961 39.52 19.29 -22.42
N VAL A 962 38.71 18.77 -21.50
CA VAL A 962 37.95 19.55 -20.51
C VAL A 962 38.45 19.27 -19.10
N SER A 963 38.35 20.26 -18.19
CA SER A 963 38.49 19.99 -16.76
C SER A 963 37.46 18.94 -16.34
N SER A 964 37.86 18.00 -15.49
CA SER A 964 37.01 16.93 -14.99
C SER A 964 37.22 16.79 -13.49
N GLY A 965 36.12 16.67 -12.75
CA GLY A 965 36.18 16.10 -11.41
C GLY A 965 36.60 14.63 -11.47
N GLY A 966 37.17 14.11 -10.40
CA GLY A 966 37.43 12.68 -10.28
C GLY A 966 36.15 11.90 -10.00
N SER A 967 35.98 10.70 -10.58
CA SER A 967 34.88 9.79 -10.27
C SER A 967 35.09 9.11 -8.92
N GLY A 968 34.00 8.80 -8.21
CA GLY A 968 34.08 8.05 -6.97
C GLY A 968 34.38 6.55 -7.21
N GLY A 969 35.07 5.93 -6.25
CA GLY A 969 35.29 4.49 -6.22
C GLY A 969 34.02 3.70 -5.87
N PRO A 970 33.97 2.39 -6.17
CA PRO A 970 32.85 1.53 -5.83
C PRO A 970 32.74 1.29 -4.32
N GLY A 971 31.52 0.96 -3.87
CA GLY A 971 31.19 0.57 -2.52
C GLY A 971 31.42 -0.93 -2.24
N LEU A 972 30.66 -1.52 -1.31
CA LEU A 972 30.78 -2.94 -0.92
C LEU A 972 29.43 -3.66 -0.96
N VAL A 973 29.44 -4.93 -1.36
CA VAL A 973 28.32 -5.86 -1.29
C VAL A 973 28.71 -7.09 -0.50
N ARG A 974 27.86 -7.46 0.45
CA ARG A 974 27.93 -8.69 1.21
C ARG A 974 26.60 -9.43 1.12
N ILE A 975 26.65 -10.70 0.72
CA ILE A 975 25.48 -11.58 0.72
C ILE A 975 25.78 -12.77 1.61
N GLU A 976 24.85 -13.07 2.52
CA GLU A 976 24.92 -14.24 3.39
C GLU A 976 23.72 -15.16 3.14
N ASP A 977 23.99 -16.37 2.66
CA ASP A 977 23.02 -17.35 2.18
C ASP A 977 23.43 -18.76 2.64
N ASN A 978 22.48 -19.53 3.19
CA ASN A 978 22.72 -20.91 3.63
C ASN A 978 22.28 -21.96 2.60
N SER A 979 21.51 -21.56 1.59
CA SER A 979 21.03 -22.47 0.56
C SER A 979 22.12 -22.82 -0.48
N GLY A 980 23.13 -21.96 -0.60
CA GLY A 980 24.14 -22.04 -1.66
C GLY A 980 23.60 -21.68 -3.05
N ALA A 981 22.38 -21.13 -3.12
CA ALA A 981 21.76 -20.71 -4.38
C ALA A 981 22.46 -19.48 -4.96
N THR A 982 22.97 -18.58 -4.10
CA THR A 982 23.73 -17.42 -4.54
C THR A 982 25.23 -17.70 -4.45
N THR A 983 25.92 -17.68 -5.60
CA THR A 983 27.38 -17.77 -5.69
C THR A 983 28.00 -16.39 -5.91
N ALA A 984 29.29 -16.23 -5.64
CA ALA A 984 29.99 -14.97 -5.92
C ALA A 984 29.89 -14.55 -7.40
N THR A 985 29.96 -15.51 -8.33
CA THR A 985 29.83 -15.23 -9.78
C THR A 985 28.42 -14.81 -10.16
N SER A 986 27.38 -15.47 -9.66
CA SER A 986 25.99 -15.09 -9.94
C SER A 986 25.64 -13.73 -9.32
N ALA A 987 26.17 -13.43 -8.13
CA ALA A 987 26.03 -12.12 -7.50
C ALA A 987 26.82 -11.02 -8.25
N ALA A 988 28.00 -11.33 -8.79
CA ALA A 988 28.80 -10.37 -9.57
C ALA A 988 28.09 -9.96 -10.86
N ALA A 989 27.44 -10.91 -11.55
CA ALA A 989 26.71 -10.67 -12.81
C ALA A 989 25.55 -9.66 -12.67
N VAL A 990 25.04 -9.48 -11.45
CA VAL A 990 23.90 -8.60 -11.15
C VAL A 990 24.32 -7.33 -10.43
N THR A 991 25.61 -7.23 -10.06
CA THR A 991 26.19 -6.10 -9.33
C THR A 991 26.88 -5.12 -10.28
N THR A 992 26.67 -3.82 -10.06
CA THR A 992 27.27 -2.75 -10.87
C THR A 992 28.05 -1.78 -9.98
N PRO A 993 29.35 -1.53 -10.26
CA PRO A 993 30.12 -2.07 -11.38
C PRO A 993 30.48 -3.55 -11.20
N THR A 994 30.69 -4.24 -12.32
CA THR A 994 31.32 -5.58 -12.36
C THR A 994 32.80 -5.41 -12.67
N ASP A 995 33.66 -6.18 -12.01
CA ASP A 995 35.10 -6.16 -12.28
C ASP A 995 35.35 -6.89 -13.61
N PRO A 996 35.89 -6.22 -14.66
CA PRO A 996 36.10 -6.85 -15.95
C PRO A 996 37.22 -7.90 -15.95
N ILE A 997 38.08 -7.91 -14.91
CA ILE A 997 39.22 -8.81 -14.77
C ILE A 997 38.89 -9.97 -13.83
N ASP A 998 38.01 -9.74 -12.84
CA ASP A 998 37.57 -10.74 -11.87
C ASP A 998 36.06 -11.07 -12.01
N PRO A 999 35.69 -12.27 -12.50
CA PRO A 999 34.29 -12.68 -12.65
C PRO A 999 33.54 -12.82 -11.33
N THR A 1000 34.23 -12.74 -10.18
CA THR A 1000 33.63 -12.71 -8.84
C THR A 1000 33.60 -11.31 -8.23
N SER A 1001 34.26 -10.32 -8.85
CA SER A 1001 34.36 -8.94 -8.36
C SER A 1001 34.77 -8.84 -6.88
N ALA A 1002 35.70 -9.69 -6.45
CA ALA A 1002 36.09 -9.88 -5.05
C ALA A 1002 36.66 -8.61 -4.38
N ASN A 1003 37.05 -7.62 -5.19
CA ASN A 1003 37.46 -6.29 -4.73
C ASN A 1003 36.34 -5.53 -4.01
N TRP A 1004 35.06 -5.83 -4.28
CA TRP A 1004 33.93 -5.19 -3.62
C TRP A 1004 32.74 -6.11 -3.30
N LEU A 1005 32.74 -7.35 -3.80
CA LEU A 1005 31.69 -8.33 -3.54
C LEU A 1005 32.24 -9.49 -2.69
N SER A 1006 31.46 -9.93 -1.70
CA SER A 1006 31.70 -11.20 -1.03
C SER A 1006 30.40 -11.94 -0.72
N VAL A 1007 30.47 -13.27 -0.78
CA VAL A 1007 29.35 -14.17 -0.46
C VAL A 1007 29.82 -15.20 0.57
N ALA A 1008 28.99 -15.49 1.56
CA ALA A 1008 29.31 -16.47 2.60
C ALA A 1008 28.05 -17.14 3.19
N PRO A 1009 28.20 -18.19 4.01
CA PRO A 1009 27.08 -18.71 4.81
C PRO A 1009 26.57 -17.69 5.82
N TRP A 1010 25.26 -17.68 6.04
CA TRP A 1010 24.63 -16.88 7.10
C TRP A 1010 24.70 -17.58 8.44
N SER A 1011 25.28 -16.90 9.43
CA SER A 1011 25.36 -17.40 10.81
C SER A 1011 24.30 -16.75 11.69
N VAL A 1012 23.77 -17.55 12.64
CA VAL A 1012 22.84 -17.06 13.66
C VAL A 1012 23.50 -15.91 14.41
N GLN A 1013 22.84 -14.76 14.43
CA GLN A 1013 23.35 -13.59 15.15
C GLN A 1013 22.98 -13.71 16.63
N THR A 1014 23.92 -13.38 17.51
CA THR A 1014 23.69 -13.34 18.97
C THR A 1014 23.63 -11.90 19.50
N SER A 1015 23.72 -10.91 18.61
CA SER A 1015 23.52 -9.50 18.96
C SER A 1015 22.03 -9.25 19.25
N PRO A 1016 21.70 -8.35 20.20
CA PRO A 1016 20.34 -7.84 20.37
C PRO A 1016 19.77 -7.36 19.03
N ILE A 1017 18.46 -7.55 18.81
CA ILE A 1017 17.72 -7.29 17.57
C ILE A 1017 18.00 -8.28 16.44
N GLU A 1018 19.26 -8.62 16.17
CA GLU A 1018 19.62 -9.54 15.08
C GLU A 1018 19.36 -11.01 15.42
N GLY A 1019 19.40 -11.36 16.71
CA GLY A 1019 19.15 -12.71 17.21
C GLY A 1019 17.69 -13.10 17.34
N TYR A 1020 16.76 -12.22 16.94
CA TYR A 1020 15.34 -12.53 16.99
C TYR A 1020 14.92 -13.44 15.84
N SER A 1021 14.25 -14.52 16.19
CA SER A 1021 13.51 -15.36 15.25
C SER A 1021 12.16 -15.72 15.84
N ALA A 1022 11.20 -16.10 14.99
CA ALA A 1022 9.86 -16.36 15.47
C ALA A 1022 9.05 -17.21 14.50
N ALA A 1023 8.01 -17.84 15.02
CA ALA A 1023 7.05 -18.63 14.30
C ALA A 1023 5.66 -18.04 14.52
N GLN A 1024 4.85 -17.99 13.47
CA GLN A 1024 3.45 -17.62 13.55
C GLN A 1024 2.60 -18.71 12.92
N SER A 1025 1.51 -19.07 13.59
CA SER A 1025 0.53 -19.96 12.98
C SER A 1025 -0.36 -19.24 11.98
N CYS A 1026 -0.87 -19.98 11.00
CA CYS A 1026 -2.08 -19.60 10.29
C CYS A 1026 -3.25 -19.48 11.29
N TRP A 1027 -4.35 -18.87 10.87
CA TRP A 1027 -5.57 -18.84 11.67
C TRP A 1027 -6.07 -20.27 11.91
N LEU A 1028 -6.13 -20.65 13.18
CA LEU A 1028 -6.63 -21.93 13.63
C LEU A 1028 -8.15 -21.84 13.68
N VAL A 1029 -8.79 -22.61 12.81
CA VAL A 1029 -10.24 -22.71 12.70
C VAL A 1029 -10.68 -23.98 13.41
N THR A 1030 -11.51 -23.82 14.44
CA THR A 1030 -12.04 -24.96 15.17
C THR A 1030 -13.20 -25.59 14.37
N PRO A 1031 -13.27 -26.93 14.26
CA PRO A 1031 -14.40 -27.58 13.60
C PRO A 1031 -15.72 -27.30 14.35
N GLY A 1032 -16.74 -26.82 13.64
CA GLY A 1032 -18.06 -26.56 14.21
C GLY A 1032 -18.65 -25.23 13.73
N ASN A 1033 -19.94 -25.04 13.99
CA ASN A 1033 -20.69 -23.85 13.59
C ASN A 1033 -21.13 -23.08 14.83
N PHE A 1034 -20.13 -22.62 15.57
CA PHE A 1034 -20.28 -21.79 16.75
C PHE A 1034 -20.07 -20.32 16.38
N PHE A 1035 -20.55 -19.42 17.23
CA PHE A 1035 -20.46 -17.98 17.02
C PHE A 1035 -19.15 -17.40 17.57
N SER A 1036 -18.69 -17.91 18.71
CA SER A 1036 -17.48 -17.48 19.39
C SER A 1036 -16.77 -18.62 20.12
N LEU A 1037 -15.49 -18.41 20.40
CA LEU A 1037 -14.66 -19.22 21.28
C LEU A 1037 -14.52 -18.49 22.60
N ALA A 1038 -14.91 -19.14 23.69
CA ALA A 1038 -14.51 -18.74 25.03
C ALA A 1038 -13.23 -19.49 25.39
N PHE A 1039 -12.15 -18.79 25.67
CA PHE A 1039 -10.86 -19.38 26.03
C PHE A 1039 -10.76 -19.59 27.54
N ASP A 1040 -10.18 -20.70 27.96
CA ASP A 1040 -10.12 -21.03 29.38
C ASP A 1040 -9.07 -20.18 30.11
N SER A 1041 -9.41 -19.75 31.33
CA SER A 1041 -8.46 -19.14 32.27
C SER A 1041 -7.71 -20.23 33.02
N ASP A 1042 -6.51 -19.94 33.53
CA ASP A 1042 -5.78 -20.90 34.34
C ASP A 1042 -6.51 -21.28 35.65
N ALA A 1043 -6.52 -22.58 35.95
CA ALA A 1043 -6.91 -23.19 37.20
C ALA A 1043 -5.78 -24.09 37.75
N PRO A 1044 -5.78 -24.47 39.04
CA PRO A 1044 -4.64 -25.15 39.68
C PRO A 1044 -4.16 -26.46 39.03
N ASN A 1045 -5.01 -27.14 38.26
CA ASN A 1045 -4.67 -28.37 37.56
C ASN A 1045 -4.99 -28.31 36.06
N ASP A 1046 -5.38 -27.15 35.56
CA ASP A 1046 -5.91 -26.99 34.21
C ASP A 1046 -5.46 -25.64 33.66
N LEU A 1047 -4.61 -25.65 32.64
CA LEU A 1047 -4.02 -24.43 32.11
C LEU A 1047 -4.71 -24.10 30.81
N GLY A 1048 -5.20 -22.86 30.66
CA GLY A 1048 -5.89 -22.43 29.44
C GLY A 1048 -5.01 -22.50 28.19
N TRP A 1049 -3.69 -22.56 28.37
CA TRP A 1049 -2.74 -23.00 27.35
C TRP A 1049 -1.43 -23.46 28.00
N ASP A 1050 -0.68 -24.29 27.29
CA ASP A 1050 0.70 -24.67 27.64
C ASP A 1050 1.43 -25.19 26.39
N MET A 1051 2.75 -25.39 26.50
CA MET A 1051 3.56 -26.06 25.48
C MET A 1051 4.75 -26.76 26.14
N ASP A 1052 5.37 -27.70 25.45
CA ASP A 1052 6.54 -28.41 25.96
C ASP A 1052 7.84 -27.86 25.35
N LEU A 1053 8.84 -27.62 26.21
CA LEU A 1053 10.20 -27.22 25.83
C LEU A 1053 11.12 -28.44 25.76
N PHE A 1054 11.89 -28.55 24.68
CA PHE A 1054 13.12 -29.33 24.67
C PHE A 1054 14.21 -28.51 25.37
N LEU A 1055 14.42 -28.76 26.66
CA LEU A 1055 15.30 -27.97 27.52
C LEU A 1055 16.59 -28.74 27.84
N GLU A 1056 17.74 -28.15 27.52
CA GLU A 1056 19.05 -28.68 27.86
C GLU A 1056 19.63 -27.96 29.08
N GLN A 1057 19.46 -28.55 30.27
CA GLN A 1057 19.96 -27.99 31.52
C GLN A 1057 21.44 -28.26 31.76
N THR A 1058 21.93 -29.38 31.23
CA THR A 1058 23.34 -29.76 31.26
C THR A 1058 23.75 -30.22 29.85
N PRO A 1059 24.98 -29.88 29.39
CA PRO A 1059 25.43 -30.22 28.04
C PRO A 1059 25.18 -31.69 27.67
N GLY A 1060 24.44 -31.93 26.59
CA GLY A 1060 24.10 -33.25 26.06
C GLY A 1060 22.88 -33.94 26.68
N ASN A 1061 22.22 -33.35 27.69
CA ASN A 1061 21.02 -33.91 28.32
C ASN A 1061 19.79 -33.02 28.06
N VAL A 1062 18.97 -33.41 27.09
CA VAL A 1062 17.74 -32.69 26.71
C VAL A 1062 16.54 -33.36 27.37
N ALA A 1063 15.83 -32.61 28.21
CA ALA A 1063 14.57 -33.02 28.83
C ALA A 1063 13.39 -32.36 28.12
N LEU A 1064 12.23 -33.03 28.13
CA LEU A 1064 10.96 -32.43 27.71
C LEU A 1064 10.25 -31.90 28.96
N VAL A 1065 9.95 -30.60 28.99
CA VAL A 1065 9.44 -29.91 30.17
C VAL A 1065 8.32 -28.96 29.78
N GLY A 1066 7.16 -29.01 30.44
CA GLY A 1066 6.09 -28.04 30.23
C GLY A 1066 6.53 -26.61 30.55
N TYR A 1067 6.25 -25.66 29.66
CA TYR A 1067 6.63 -24.26 29.78
C TYR A 1067 5.99 -23.59 31.00
N ARG A 1068 4.73 -23.94 31.28
CA ARG A 1068 3.91 -23.39 32.37
C ARG A 1068 3.55 -24.43 33.43
N SER A 1069 3.70 -25.73 33.13
CA SER A 1069 3.38 -26.82 34.05
C SER A 1069 4.60 -27.55 34.61
N GLY A 1070 5.78 -27.43 33.97
CA GLY A 1070 6.98 -28.18 34.34
C GLY A 1070 7.92 -27.40 35.25
N ALA A 1071 7.83 -27.61 36.56
CA ALA A 1071 8.73 -26.97 37.53
C ALA A 1071 10.15 -27.58 37.49
N VAL A 1072 11.12 -26.83 36.96
CA VAL A 1072 12.51 -27.31 36.77
C VAL A 1072 13.60 -26.36 37.26
N PHE A 1073 13.25 -25.12 37.63
CA PHE A 1073 14.17 -24.10 38.13
C PHE A 1073 13.90 -23.85 39.62
N ALA A 1074 14.42 -24.74 40.47
CA ALA A 1074 14.22 -24.68 41.93
C ALA A 1074 12.74 -24.59 42.36
N GLY A 1075 11.86 -25.33 41.67
CA GLY A 1075 10.42 -25.33 41.92
C GLY A 1075 9.63 -24.34 41.07
N LEU A 1076 10.31 -23.50 40.27
CA LEU A 1076 9.68 -22.62 39.28
C LEU A 1076 9.61 -23.27 37.90
N THR A 1077 8.56 -22.95 37.17
CA THR A 1077 8.41 -23.26 35.74
C THR A 1077 9.31 -22.35 34.90
N PRO A 1078 9.60 -22.71 33.63
CA PRO A 1078 10.32 -21.84 32.71
C PRO A 1078 9.74 -20.42 32.60
N GLN A 1079 8.41 -20.28 32.50
CA GLN A 1079 7.76 -18.97 32.45
C GLN A 1079 7.96 -18.16 33.74
N GLU A 1080 7.82 -18.78 34.92
CA GLU A 1080 8.01 -18.08 36.20
C GLU A 1080 9.47 -17.67 36.43
N HIS A 1081 10.41 -18.48 35.94
CA HIS A 1081 11.84 -18.22 36.10
C HIS A 1081 12.35 -17.10 35.18
N TRP A 1082 11.93 -17.10 33.91
CA TRP A 1082 12.41 -16.13 32.91
C TRP A 1082 11.47 -14.94 32.70
N GLY A 1083 10.20 -15.03 33.12
CA GLY A 1083 9.16 -14.10 32.73
C GLY A 1083 8.60 -14.42 31.33
N ASN A 1084 7.85 -13.46 30.76
CA ASN A 1084 7.21 -13.59 29.43
C ASN A 1084 7.36 -12.32 28.56
N LEU A 1085 8.42 -11.54 28.80
CA LEU A 1085 8.74 -10.31 28.05
C LEU A 1085 10.10 -10.46 27.38
N ILE A 1086 10.21 -10.13 26.10
CA ILE A 1086 11.48 -10.11 25.36
C ILE A 1086 12.11 -8.71 25.47
N ASP A 1087 13.44 -8.64 25.49
CA ASP A 1087 14.19 -7.37 25.52
C ASP A 1087 14.23 -6.66 24.16
N ASP A 1088 13.16 -5.97 23.81
CA ASP A 1088 13.10 -5.19 22.58
C ASP A 1088 13.90 -3.86 22.62
N GLY A 1089 14.77 -3.69 23.62
CA GLY A 1089 15.53 -2.47 23.87
C GLY A 1089 14.74 -1.38 24.60
N THR A 1090 13.49 -1.64 24.98
CA THR A 1090 12.67 -0.73 25.80
C THR A 1090 12.62 -1.13 27.27
N LEU A 1091 13.06 -2.35 27.61
CA LEU A 1091 13.11 -2.83 28.99
C LEU A 1091 14.15 -2.03 29.78
N VAL A 1092 13.70 -1.40 30.86
CA VAL A 1092 14.60 -0.72 31.81
C VAL A 1092 14.94 -1.73 32.91
N PRO A 1093 16.23 -1.97 33.22
CA PRO A 1093 16.62 -2.80 34.35
C PRO A 1093 15.91 -2.33 35.64
N PRO A 1094 15.32 -3.23 36.46
CA PRO A 1094 15.69 -4.64 36.64
C PRO A 1094 14.71 -5.66 36.02
N GLN A 1095 13.86 -5.28 35.06
CA GLN A 1095 12.91 -6.22 34.44
C GLN A 1095 13.66 -7.39 33.77
N ALA A 1096 13.26 -8.62 34.12
CA ALA A 1096 13.82 -9.82 33.53
C ALA A 1096 13.32 -9.96 32.08
N SER A 1097 14.24 -10.21 31.15
CA SER A 1097 13.93 -10.60 29.79
C SER A 1097 13.90 -12.12 29.66
N ALA A 1098 13.00 -12.62 28.81
CA ALA A 1098 12.81 -14.04 28.56
C ALA A 1098 13.50 -14.43 27.24
N PRO A 1099 14.18 -15.60 27.19
CA PRO A 1099 14.75 -16.14 25.94
C PRO A 1099 13.66 -16.55 24.93
N LEU A 1100 12.42 -16.65 25.38
CA LEU A 1100 11.27 -17.02 24.57
C LEU A 1100 9.99 -16.37 25.11
N ALA A 1101 9.11 -15.93 24.20
CA ALA A 1101 7.78 -15.43 24.52
C ALA A 1101 6.71 -16.02 23.58
N VAL A 1102 5.49 -16.14 24.09
CA VAL A 1102 4.32 -16.61 23.33
C VAL A 1102 3.22 -15.54 23.39
N ARG A 1103 2.56 -15.29 22.25
CA ARG A 1103 1.44 -14.36 22.13
C ARG A 1103 0.30 -14.98 21.33
N PHE A 1104 -0.90 -14.52 21.61
CA PHE A 1104 -2.13 -14.97 20.95
C PHE A 1104 -2.86 -13.81 20.31
N GLN A 1105 -3.62 -14.09 19.27
CA GLN A 1105 -4.47 -13.11 18.63
C GLN A 1105 -5.74 -13.77 18.14
N GLY A 1106 -6.86 -13.12 18.42
CA GLY A 1106 -8.19 -13.51 17.99
C GLY A 1106 -8.65 -12.70 16.77
N ALA A 1107 -9.59 -13.27 16.05
CA ALA A 1107 -10.37 -12.60 15.03
C ALA A 1107 -11.72 -13.30 14.84
N ARG A 1108 -12.55 -12.72 13.99
CA ARG A 1108 -13.81 -13.31 13.56
C ARG A 1108 -13.78 -13.64 12.07
N ALA A 1109 -13.88 -14.90 11.70
CA ALA A 1109 -14.19 -15.33 10.35
C ALA A 1109 -15.67 -15.05 10.04
N THR A 1110 -15.95 -14.39 8.91
CA THR A 1110 -17.32 -14.09 8.42
C THR A 1110 -17.84 -15.17 7.46
N GLY A 1111 -17.01 -16.18 7.16
CA GLY A 1111 -17.33 -17.34 6.33
C GLY A 1111 -16.17 -18.35 6.32
N THR A 1112 -16.16 -19.27 5.36
CA THR A 1112 -15.08 -20.24 5.21
C THR A 1112 -13.79 -19.54 4.78
N LEU A 1113 -12.72 -19.67 5.57
CA LEU A 1113 -11.39 -19.22 5.19
C LEU A 1113 -10.76 -20.24 4.23
N ALA A 1114 -10.77 -19.92 2.92
CA ALA A 1114 -10.15 -20.77 1.91
C ALA A 1114 -8.63 -20.90 2.10
N ASP A 1115 -7.98 -19.83 2.56
CA ASP A 1115 -6.58 -19.80 2.99
C ASP A 1115 -6.50 -19.22 4.41
N PRO A 1116 -6.41 -20.07 5.45
CA PRO A 1116 -6.29 -19.61 6.83
C PRO A 1116 -5.01 -18.83 7.12
N CYS A 1117 -4.00 -18.84 6.24
CA CYS A 1117 -2.76 -18.09 6.44
C CYS A 1117 -2.89 -16.63 5.96
N ASN A 1118 -3.87 -16.34 5.11
CA ASN A 1118 -4.12 -15.01 4.51
C ASN A 1118 -5.58 -14.60 4.63
N ALA A 1119 -6.06 -14.44 5.87
CA ALA A 1119 -7.37 -13.84 6.12
C ALA A 1119 -7.39 -12.37 5.69
N ASP A 1120 -8.46 -11.97 5.00
CA ASP A 1120 -8.69 -10.61 4.51
C ASP A 1120 -9.56 -9.84 5.51
N PHE A 1121 -8.99 -8.78 6.08
CA PHE A 1121 -9.63 -7.91 7.07
C PHE A 1121 -10.21 -6.62 6.47
N THR A 1122 -10.29 -6.52 5.15
CA THR A 1122 -10.98 -5.41 4.48
C THR A 1122 -12.50 -5.48 4.71
N PRO A 1123 -13.26 -4.39 4.49
CA PRO A 1123 -14.72 -4.41 4.65
C PRO A 1123 -15.45 -5.46 3.80
N ALA A 1124 -14.85 -5.92 2.70
CA ALA A 1124 -15.36 -6.99 1.84
C ALA A 1124 -14.68 -8.35 2.10
N GLY A 1125 -13.77 -8.40 3.07
CA GLY A 1125 -12.94 -9.55 3.39
C GLY A 1125 -13.69 -10.67 4.11
N ASN A 1126 -12.98 -11.77 4.33
CA ASN A 1126 -13.51 -12.98 4.97
C ASN A 1126 -13.24 -13.04 6.48
N ALA A 1127 -12.66 -12.00 7.08
CA ALA A 1127 -12.47 -11.87 8.50
C ALA A 1127 -12.65 -10.42 9.01
N THR A 1128 -13.02 -10.26 10.27
CA THR A 1128 -13.26 -8.98 10.96
C THR A 1128 -12.83 -9.08 12.43
N ALA A 1129 -13.10 -8.02 13.23
CA ALA A 1129 -12.95 -8.00 14.69
C ALA A 1129 -11.58 -8.47 15.20
N LEU A 1130 -10.52 -7.99 14.56
CA LEU A 1130 -9.16 -8.39 14.82
C LEU A 1130 -8.63 -7.82 16.14
N THR A 1131 -8.22 -8.69 17.06
CA THR A 1131 -7.75 -8.27 18.39
C THR A 1131 -6.28 -7.82 18.35
N PRO A 1132 -5.80 -7.06 19.36
CA PRO A 1132 -4.37 -6.95 19.61
C PRO A 1132 -3.76 -8.33 19.97
N TRP A 1133 -2.44 -8.38 20.01
CA TRP A 1133 -1.71 -9.52 20.55
C TRP A 1133 -1.78 -9.52 22.08
N VAL A 1134 -2.17 -10.64 22.69
CA VAL A 1134 -2.34 -10.81 24.14
C VAL A 1134 -1.37 -11.85 24.71
N PHE A 1135 -1.16 -11.83 26.03
CA PHE A 1135 -0.23 -12.74 26.72
C PHE A 1135 -0.85 -14.10 27.00
N HIS A 1136 -2.16 -14.10 27.25
CA HIS A 1136 -2.94 -15.27 27.54
C HIS A 1136 -4.21 -15.31 26.68
N PRO A 1137 -4.64 -16.47 26.15
CA PRO A 1137 -5.83 -16.58 25.31
C PRO A 1137 -7.12 -16.12 25.99
N ASP A 1138 -7.27 -16.29 27.31
CA ASP A 1138 -8.44 -15.82 28.09
C ASP A 1138 -8.69 -14.31 27.97
N GLU A 1139 -7.66 -13.50 27.74
CA GLU A 1139 -7.78 -12.06 27.49
C GLU A 1139 -8.58 -11.80 26.19
N LEU A 1140 -8.60 -12.74 25.25
CA LEU A 1140 -9.40 -12.65 24.04
C LEU A 1140 -10.91 -12.66 24.34
N ASN A 1141 -11.33 -13.19 25.49
CA ASN A 1141 -12.74 -13.20 25.91
C ASN A 1141 -13.29 -11.79 26.18
N ALA A 1142 -12.41 -10.79 26.36
CA ALA A 1142 -12.82 -9.40 26.48
C ALA A 1142 -13.26 -8.79 25.13
N TYR A 1143 -12.97 -9.47 24.01
CA TYR A 1143 -13.32 -9.03 22.67
C TYR A 1143 -14.53 -9.82 22.16
N VAL A 1144 -15.46 -9.11 21.53
CA VAL A 1144 -16.73 -9.70 21.08
C VAL A 1144 -16.50 -10.57 19.85
N SER A 1145 -17.13 -11.75 19.82
CA SER A 1145 -17.30 -12.58 18.62
C SER A 1145 -16.00 -13.20 18.03
N VAL A 1146 -14.95 -13.43 18.82
CA VAL A 1146 -13.74 -14.15 18.36
C VAL A 1146 -14.08 -15.61 18.07
N ASN A 1147 -13.80 -16.13 16.87
CA ASN A 1147 -14.07 -17.53 16.50
C ASN A 1147 -12.89 -18.24 15.81
N ILE A 1148 -11.80 -17.51 15.56
CA ILE A 1148 -10.53 -18.03 15.06
C ILE A 1148 -9.41 -17.43 15.91
N VAL A 1149 -8.36 -18.20 16.12
CA VAL A 1149 -7.20 -17.79 16.91
C VAL A 1149 -5.91 -18.12 16.18
N ARG A 1150 -4.87 -17.33 16.38
CA ARG A 1150 -3.51 -17.68 15.99
C ARG A 1150 -2.55 -17.40 17.12
N TRP A 1151 -1.41 -18.05 17.09
CA TRP A 1151 -0.35 -17.83 18.06
C TRP A 1151 0.94 -17.40 17.36
N GLN A 1152 1.82 -16.77 18.13
CA GLN A 1152 3.18 -16.45 17.72
C GLN A 1152 4.15 -16.85 18.85
N ILE A 1153 5.24 -17.52 18.49
CA ILE A 1153 6.35 -17.87 19.39
C ILE A 1153 7.59 -17.13 18.93
N LEU A 1154 8.32 -16.51 19.86
CA LEU A 1154 9.51 -15.74 19.59
C LEU A 1154 10.67 -16.29 20.40
N PHE A 1155 11.84 -16.25 19.79
CA PHE A 1155 13.10 -16.67 20.37
C PHE A 1155 14.07 -15.50 20.32
N ASP A 1156 14.70 -15.23 21.46
CA ASP A 1156 15.78 -14.24 21.60
C ASP A 1156 17.11 -14.98 21.73
N ALA A 1157 17.87 -15.08 20.63
CA ALA A 1157 19.18 -15.72 20.65
C ALA A 1157 20.25 -14.90 21.40
N SER A 1158 19.98 -13.63 21.73
CA SER A 1158 20.90 -12.78 22.50
C SER A 1158 20.81 -13.03 24.00
N HIS A 1159 19.70 -13.63 24.48
CA HIS A 1159 19.51 -13.95 25.88
C HIS A 1159 20.47 -15.07 26.35
N PRO A 1160 21.13 -14.97 27.52
CA PRO A 1160 22.10 -15.98 27.99
C PRO A 1160 21.54 -17.41 28.11
N ALA A 1161 20.26 -17.53 28.46
CA ALA A 1161 19.58 -18.82 28.58
C ALA A 1161 19.05 -19.40 27.24
N ALA A 1162 19.17 -18.66 26.13
CA ALA A 1162 18.65 -19.10 24.83
C ALA A 1162 19.28 -20.42 24.36
N ALA A 1163 20.56 -20.64 24.68
CA ALA A 1163 21.27 -21.87 24.36
C ALA A 1163 20.68 -23.12 25.03
N MET A 1164 19.92 -22.96 26.12
CA MET A 1164 19.23 -24.06 26.80
C MET A 1164 17.99 -24.53 26.03
N ILE A 1165 17.37 -23.64 25.24
CA ILE A 1165 16.16 -23.96 24.48
C ILE A 1165 16.57 -24.62 23.17
N ARG A 1166 16.27 -25.91 23.06
CA ARG A 1166 16.52 -26.67 21.84
C ARG A 1166 15.33 -26.58 20.88
N GLY A 1167 14.13 -26.40 21.40
CA GLY A 1167 12.94 -26.14 20.60
C GLY A 1167 11.69 -26.34 21.42
N VAL A 1168 10.54 -26.30 20.78
CA VAL A 1168 9.25 -26.49 21.44
C VAL A 1168 8.38 -27.50 20.69
N THR A 1169 7.41 -28.07 21.39
CA THR A 1169 6.37 -28.94 20.84
C THR A 1169 5.08 -28.87 21.66
N ASN A 1170 4.04 -29.55 21.19
CA ASN A 1170 2.77 -29.75 21.89
C ASN A 1170 2.13 -28.43 22.40
N LEU A 1171 2.10 -27.38 21.58
CA LEU A 1171 1.40 -26.14 21.94
C LEU A 1171 -0.10 -26.36 21.89
N ARG A 1172 -0.78 -26.16 23.02
CA ARG A 1172 -2.22 -26.37 23.19
C ARG A 1172 -2.88 -25.14 23.77
N ILE A 1173 -4.05 -24.80 23.25
CA ILE A 1173 -4.95 -23.75 23.73
C ILE A 1173 -6.29 -24.44 24.03
N GLU A 1174 -6.80 -24.28 25.24
CA GLU A 1174 -8.10 -24.82 25.63
C GLU A 1174 -9.19 -23.75 25.47
N ALA A 1175 -10.32 -24.17 24.89
CA ALA A 1175 -11.45 -23.30 24.63
C ALA A 1175 -12.78 -24.05 24.65
N HIS A 1176 -13.87 -23.30 24.79
CA HIS A 1176 -15.24 -23.74 24.67
C HIS A 1176 -15.92 -22.99 23.52
N PRO A 1177 -16.30 -23.68 22.43
CA PRO A 1177 -17.21 -23.12 21.44
C PRO A 1177 -18.62 -22.98 22.04
N ASP A 1178 -19.38 -22.01 21.56
CA ASP A 1178 -20.67 -21.60 22.14
C ASP A 1178 -21.94 -21.98 21.37
#